data_AF-A0A1D6FZK5-F1
#
_entry.id   AF-A0A1D6FZK5-F1
#
_cell.length_a   1.000
_cell.length_b   1.000
_cell.length_c   1.000
_cell.angle_alpha   90.00
_cell.angle_beta   90.00
_cell.angle_gamma   90.00
#
_symmetry.space_group_name_H-M   'P 1'
#
loop_
_entity.id
_entity.type
_entity.pdbx_description
1 polymer ?
#
loop_
_entity_poly.entity_id
_entity_poly.type
_entity_poly.pdbx_seq_one_letter_code
_entity_poly.pdbx_strand_id
1 'polypeptide(L)'
;MEEALVLQAVSPLLRRYHSENSAQSELKVKIFTGNITEKHRMALESVALSVGFPRGAAEHVAAEDKDILLRTADLVIYYSCLEEQLFPSVLVEAMSLEKLVIAPDLGIIRKHIDDGVNGLLFPRKNVGMLAQVLLQAVSNGKVSISGQKIASAGKAHAKNLMASETIEGYAVLLENVVKFPTDALHPLTVDEIPLALKKEWKWHLFEDVKHLHHMNTSLSSYKILKKLEQEWHRNQMENSSLSTTKISDTFSAIAWEEQRANEVMDIKRKMEEDELKDRNDQPHGTWEEVYRNVKRVDRLKNELHERDDKELERTGQPLCIYEPFFGEGTWPFLHQSSLYRGVGLSSKGRRPGADDIDASSRLPLLNNVYYRDILGEFGAFFALANRIDRIHKNSWIGFQSWRGTARKANLSNNAEFAILEAVQSQKHGDSFYFWVRMDQDPRNHTYKDFWSFCDAINAGNCRLAVLEAFQRMYGVHLDHDLDSLLHMPNDGDTWSVMQSWVLPTRSFLEFVMFSRMFVDALDAQMYDKHHQTGHCILSLHKDRHCYSRVLELIVNVWAFHSARRMVYVNPQTGAMQEQHHLSGRRGQMSVQFFSYTTLKSMDEELAEEFDLDHPDRRWLWPQTGEVFWQGLYQRERIMRQQEKERRKQQSREKIQRIKNRARQKTLGKYIKPPPDDTGGSNDTTSVDL
;
A
#
# COMPACT_ATOMS: atom_id res chain seq x y z
N MET A 1 39.32 15.24 12.16
CA MET A 1 39.81 15.30 10.78
C MET A 1 40.85 14.21 10.62
N GLU A 2 40.40 13.02 10.29
CA GLU A 2 41.24 11.84 10.10
C GLU A 2 41.94 11.89 8.73
N GLU A 3 41.32 12.60 7.78
CA GLU A 3 41.82 12.92 6.45
C GLU A 3 43.22 13.55 6.47
N ALA A 4 43.49 14.39 7.47
CA ALA A 4 44.79 15.01 7.70
C ALA A 4 45.90 13.98 8.00
N LEU A 5 45.57 12.93 8.76
CA LEU A 5 46.50 11.85 9.10
C LEU A 5 46.79 10.98 7.88
N VAL A 6 45.79 10.73 7.03
CA VAL A 6 45.97 10.02 5.75
C VAL A 6 46.84 10.83 4.79
N LEU A 7 46.59 12.13 4.64
CA LEU A 7 47.45 13.01 3.83
C LEU A 7 48.89 13.02 4.34
N GLN A 8 49.10 13.07 5.67
CA GLN A 8 50.42 12.97 6.26
C GLN A 8 51.11 11.63 5.95
N ALA A 9 50.38 10.50 5.99
CA ALA A 9 50.91 9.18 5.62
C ALA A 9 51.24 9.04 4.12
N VAL A 10 50.50 9.72 3.24
CA VAL A 10 50.73 9.71 1.79
C VAL A 10 51.89 10.65 1.38
N SER A 11 52.17 11.70 2.16
CA SER A 11 53.21 12.71 1.87
C SER A 11 54.61 12.18 1.50
N PRO A 12 55.12 11.04 2.02
CA PRO A 12 56.42 10.50 1.61
C PRO A 12 56.45 10.02 0.14
N LEU A 13 55.29 9.68 -0.45
CA LEU A 13 55.20 9.33 -1.86
C LEU A 13 55.45 10.54 -2.76
N LEU A 14 54.98 11.74 -2.38
CA LEU A 14 55.22 12.98 -3.15
C LEU A 14 56.71 13.23 -3.38
N ARG A 15 57.52 13.06 -2.33
CA ARG A 15 58.98 13.25 -2.38
C ARG A 15 59.69 12.26 -3.30
N ARG A 16 59.06 11.12 -3.62
CA ARG A 16 59.60 10.06 -4.48
C ARG A 16 59.22 10.24 -5.96
N TYR A 17 58.23 11.09 -6.26
CA TYR A 17 57.73 11.35 -7.61
C TYR A 17 57.99 12.77 -8.12
N HIS A 18 58.61 13.65 -7.32
CA HIS A 18 59.30 14.82 -7.85
C HIS A 18 60.57 14.40 -8.61
N SER A 19 60.47 14.33 -9.93
CA SER A 19 61.57 14.08 -10.87
C SER A 19 61.49 15.10 -12.01
N GLU A 20 62.64 15.66 -12.41
CA GLU A 20 62.77 16.95 -13.13
C GLU A 20 62.35 16.93 -14.63
N ASN A 21 61.61 15.91 -15.10
CA ASN A 21 61.16 15.84 -16.50
C ASN A 21 59.63 15.68 -16.60
N SER A 22 58.99 16.74 -17.09
CA SER A 22 57.55 16.98 -17.09
C SER A 22 56.76 16.15 -18.13
N ALA A 23 56.58 14.85 -17.87
CA ALA A 23 55.65 14.00 -18.63
C ALA A 23 55.07 12.81 -17.85
N GLN A 24 55.42 12.61 -16.57
CA GLN A 24 54.98 11.45 -15.78
C GLN A 24 53.98 11.83 -14.68
N SER A 25 53.09 10.89 -14.37
CA SER A 25 51.84 11.08 -13.64
C SER A 25 51.97 11.78 -12.28
N GLU A 26 51.21 12.86 -12.08
CA GLU A 26 51.05 13.48 -10.76
C GLU A 26 50.24 12.57 -9.82
N LEU A 27 50.70 12.42 -8.57
CA LEU A 27 49.97 11.71 -7.52
C LEU A 27 48.72 12.50 -7.13
N LYS A 28 47.54 11.94 -7.38
CA LYS A 28 46.24 12.52 -6.98
C LYS A 28 45.60 11.72 -5.85
N VAL A 29 45.14 12.43 -4.83
CA VAL A 29 44.45 11.90 -3.65
C VAL A 29 43.02 12.39 -3.67
N LYS A 30 42.09 11.48 -3.93
CA LYS A 30 40.64 11.73 -3.90
C LYS A 30 40.10 11.28 -2.54
N ILE A 31 39.46 12.18 -1.81
CA ILE A 31 38.94 11.91 -0.46
C ILE A 31 37.41 11.83 -0.51
N PHE A 32 36.85 10.75 0.01
CA PHE A 32 35.41 10.50 0.06
C PHE A 32 34.95 10.35 1.51
N THR A 33 34.21 11.34 1.99
CA THR A 33 33.56 11.37 3.30
C THR A 33 32.20 12.07 3.18
N GLY A 34 31.20 11.63 3.95
CA GLY A 34 29.80 12.06 3.82
C GLY A 34 29.46 13.38 4.53
N ASN A 35 28.49 14.13 3.97
CA ASN A 35 27.97 15.42 4.47
C ASN A 35 29.05 16.45 4.86
N ILE A 36 29.58 17.16 3.85
CA ILE A 36 30.65 18.14 4.03
C ILE A 36 30.14 19.56 3.76
N THR A 37 30.48 20.48 4.67
CA THR A 37 30.28 21.92 4.49
C THR A 37 31.47 22.56 3.80
N GLU A 38 31.27 23.63 3.04
CA GLU A 38 32.34 24.35 2.33
C GLU A 38 33.54 24.74 3.23
N LYS A 39 33.30 24.99 4.53
CA LYS A 39 34.34 25.25 5.54
C LYS A 39 35.31 24.06 5.70
N HIS A 40 34.81 22.82 5.67
CA HIS A 40 35.63 21.62 5.75
C HIS A 40 36.45 21.41 4.47
N ARG A 41 35.88 21.72 3.29
CA ARG A 41 36.59 21.67 1.99
C ARG A 41 37.80 22.61 1.99
N MET A 42 37.61 23.87 2.42
CA MET A 42 38.71 24.84 2.54
C MET A 42 39.75 24.44 3.60
N ALA A 43 39.33 23.87 4.73
CA ALA A 43 40.26 23.37 5.75
C ALA A 43 41.11 22.20 5.23
N LEU A 44 40.52 21.27 4.48
CA LEU A 44 41.23 20.16 3.85
C LEU A 44 42.25 20.64 2.79
N GLU A 45 41.89 21.61 1.95
CA GLU A 45 42.82 22.23 0.99
C GLU A 45 44.00 22.90 1.71
N SER A 46 43.74 23.62 2.81
CA SER A 46 44.79 24.24 3.64
C SER A 46 45.71 23.21 4.32
N VAL A 47 45.18 22.05 4.75
CA VAL A 47 45.98 20.96 5.32
C VAL A 47 46.81 20.26 4.23
N ALA A 48 46.25 20.02 3.05
CA ALA A 48 46.99 19.42 1.95
C ALA A 48 48.19 20.30 1.54
N LEU A 49 47.99 21.60 1.42
CA LEU A 49 49.05 22.58 1.14
C LEU A 49 50.14 22.59 2.24
N SER A 50 49.78 22.52 3.53
CA SER A 50 50.75 22.52 4.63
C SER A 50 51.56 21.23 4.74
N VAL A 51 51.01 20.11 4.25
CA VAL A 51 51.68 18.80 4.14
C VAL A 51 52.55 18.70 2.86
N GLY A 52 52.41 19.64 1.93
CA GLY A 52 53.25 19.75 0.72
C GLY A 52 52.61 19.19 -0.56
N PHE A 53 51.29 18.96 -0.60
CA PHE A 53 50.58 18.65 -1.85
C PHE A 53 50.42 19.93 -2.70
N PRO A 54 50.61 19.88 -4.03
CA PRO A 54 50.27 21.00 -4.89
C PRO A 54 48.76 21.21 -4.94
N ARG A 55 48.32 22.46 -5.23
CA ARG A 55 46.90 22.80 -5.30
C ARG A 55 46.18 21.92 -6.33
N GLY A 56 45.09 21.28 -5.90
CA GLY A 56 44.29 20.37 -6.74
C GLY A 56 44.79 18.92 -6.78
N ALA A 57 45.92 18.58 -6.14
CA ALA A 57 46.35 17.18 -6.04
C ALA A 57 45.64 16.41 -4.91
N ALA A 58 45.10 17.10 -3.90
CA ALA A 58 44.18 16.52 -2.93
C ALA A 58 42.81 17.19 -3.09
N GLU A 59 41.77 16.41 -3.42
CA GLU A 59 40.41 16.91 -3.64
C GLU A 59 39.37 16.05 -2.92
N HIS A 60 38.30 16.69 -2.44
CA HIS A 60 37.12 15.99 -1.91
C HIS A 60 36.14 15.70 -3.05
N VAL A 61 35.49 14.53 -2.99
CA VAL A 61 34.57 14.03 -4.02
C VAL A 61 33.17 13.90 -3.45
N ALA A 62 32.17 14.35 -4.20
CA ALA A 62 30.77 14.31 -3.82
C ALA A 62 30.22 12.87 -3.69
N ALA A 63 29.15 12.71 -2.91
CA ALA A 63 28.52 11.42 -2.64
C ALA A 63 28.08 10.66 -3.91
N GLU A 64 27.67 11.40 -4.94
CA GLU A 64 27.10 10.88 -6.19
C GLU A 64 28.17 10.24 -7.11
N ASP A 65 29.45 10.59 -6.95
CA ASP A 65 30.56 10.16 -7.82
C ASP A 65 31.34 8.94 -7.28
N LYS A 66 30.91 8.33 -6.15
CA LYS A 66 31.62 7.25 -5.46
C LYS A 66 32.05 6.10 -6.40
N ASP A 67 31.15 5.64 -7.25
CA ASP A 67 31.41 4.49 -8.13
C ASP A 67 32.40 4.83 -9.26
N ILE A 68 32.40 6.08 -9.72
CA ILE A 68 33.36 6.60 -10.71
C ILE A 68 34.75 6.72 -10.05
N LEU A 69 34.80 7.22 -8.82
CA LEU A 69 36.02 7.28 -8.00
C LEU A 69 36.62 5.88 -7.79
N LEU A 70 35.85 4.91 -7.28
CA LEU A 70 36.36 3.56 -7.02
C LEU A 70 36.85 2.86 -8.28
N ARG A 71 36.21 3.09 -9.44
CA ARG A 71 36.68 2.55 -10.73
C ARG A 71 37.99 3.17 -11.18
N THR A 72 38.19 4.47 -10.95
CA THR A 72 39.36 5.23 -11.42
C THR A 72 40.57 5.18 -10.48
N ALA A 73 40.38 4.88 -9.20
CA ALA A 73 41.48 4.73 -8.23
C ALA A 73 42.38 3.52 -8.53
N ASP A 74 43.69 3.63 -8.25
CA ASP A 74 44.64 2.51 -8.33
C ASP A 74 44.64 1.65 -7.05
N LEU A 75 44.51 2.31 -5.89
CA LEU A 75 44.44 1.71 -4.57
C LEU A 75 43.43 2.47 -3.70
N VAL A 76 42.87 1.80 -2.69
CA VAL A 76 41.87 2.37 -1.78
C VAL A 76 42.38 2.26 -0.34
N ILE A 77 42.54 3.40 0.32
CA ILE A 77 42.84 3.47 1.75
C ILE A 77 41.52 3.69 2.48
N TYR A 78 41.13 2.71 3.31
CA TYR A 78 40.11 2.92 4.32
C TYR A 78 40.79 3.33 5.63
N TYR A 79 40.21 4.27 6.35
CA TYR A 79 40.73 4.78 7.61
C TYR A 79 39.57 5.06 8.56
N SER A 80 39.70 4.61 9.80
CA SER A 80 38.80 4.91 10.92
C SER A 80 39.61 4.86 12.21
N CYS A 81 39.45 5.85 13.10
CA CYS A 81 40.05 5.78 14.45
C CYS A 81 39.19 5.01 15.46
N LEU A 82 38.01 4.51 15.09
CA LEU A 82 37.06 3.81 15.97
C LEU A 82 36.95 2.32 15.59
N GLU A 83 36.30 1.51 16.44
CA GLU A 83 35.89 0.17 16.01
C GLU A 83 34.59 0.28 15.23
N GLU A 84 34.52 -0.39 14.09
CA GLU A 84 33.32 -0.44 13.25
C GLU A 84 32.41 -1.59 13.71
N GLN A 85 31.09 -1.37 13.74
CA GLN A 85 30.12 -2.41 14.12
C GLN A 85 29.88 -3.42 12.98
N LEU A 86 30.10 -3.02 11.74
CA LEU A 86 29.85 -3.78 10.52
C LEU A 86 31.07 -3.72 9.61
N PHE A 87 31.25 -4.73 8.75
CA PHE A 87 32.32 -4.68 7.75
C PHE A 87 32.03 -3.58 6.71
N PRO A 88 32.94 -2.60 6.49
CA PRO A 88 32.65 -1.46 5.63
C PRO A 88 32.41 -1.86 4.16
N SER A 89 31.24 -1.52 3.60
CA SER A 89 30.84 -1.93 2.24
C SER A 89 31.79 -1.43 1.14
N VAL A 90 32.43 -0.27 1.34
CA VAL A 90 33.42 0.31 0.43
C VAL A 90 34.64 -0.62 0.22
N LEU A 91 34.98 -1.46 1.21
CA LEU A 91 36.05 -2.45 1.08
C LEU A 91 35.63 -3.57 0.12
N VAL A 92 34.39 -4.05 0.23
CA VAL A 92 33.81 -5.08 -0.64
C VAL A 92 33.76 -4.58 -2.09
N GLU A 93 33.34 -3.33 -2.30
CA GLU A 93 33.27 -2.67 -3.60
C GLU A 93 34.68 -2.53 -4.22
N ALA A 94 35.66 -2.05 -3.44
CA ALA A 94 37.05 -1.89 -3.87
C ALA A 94 37.72 -3.22 -4.24
N MET A 95 37.58 -4.25 -3.39
CA MET A 95 38.12 -5.59 -3.67
C MET A 95 37.46 -6.22 -4.91
N SER A 96 36.14 -6.06 -5.08
CA SER A 96 35.40 -6.55 -6.26
C SER A 96 35.87 -5.88 -7.57
N LEU A 97 36.30 -4.62 -7.48
CA LEU A 97 36.91 -3.86 -8.59
C LEU A 97 38.42 -4.10 -8.75
N GLU A 98 38.98 -5.11 -8.07
CA GLU A 98 40.40 -5.49 -8.10
C GLU A 98 41.35 -4.35 -7.68
N LYS A 99 40.91 -3.53 -6.71
CA LYS A 99 41.73 -2.46 -6.14
C LYS A 99 42.49 -2.99 -4.94
N LEU A 100 43.75 -2.57 -4.79
CA LEU A 100 44.50 -2.87 -3.58
C LEU A 100 43.89 -2.10 -2.41
N VAL A 101 43.38 -2.83 -1.44
CA VAL A 101 42.79 -2.28 -0.22
C VAL A 101 43.82 -2.22 0.89
N ILE A 102 43.90 -1.07 1.55
CA ILE A 102 44.71 -0.82 2.75
C ILE A 102 43.75 -0.35 3.86
N ALA A 103 43.70 -1.05 4.99
CA ALA A 103 42.72 -0.80 6.06
C ALA A 103 43.34 -0.87 7.46
N PRO A 104 42.79 -0.18 8.48
CA PRO A 104 43.23 -0.33 9.85
C PRO A 104 42.91 -1.74 10.37
N ASP A 105 43.81 -2.24 11.22
CA ASP A 105 43.67 -3.50 11.95
C ASP A 105 42.60 -3.39 13.07
N LEU A 106 41.33 -3.38 12.64
CA LEU A 106 40.12 -3.36 13.49
C LEU A 106 39.53 -4.77 13.60
N GLY A 107 38.80 -5.06 14.68
CA GLY A 107 38.31 -6.42 14.96
C GLY A 107 37.42 -6.98 13.85
N ILE A 108 36.48 -6.18 13.34
CA ILE A 108 35.57 -6.59 12.26
C ILE A 108 36.27 -6.66 10.89
N ILE A 109 37.36 -5.91 10.70
CA ILE A 109 38.13 -5.90 9.45
C ILE A 109 39.03 -7.13 9.40
N ARG A 110 39.78 -7.40 10.47
CA ARG A 110 40.63 -8.60 10.61
C ARG A 110 39.85 -9.91 10.48
N LYS A 111 38.55 -9.93 10.82
CA LYS A 111 37.69 -11.11 10.60
C LYS A 111 37.56 -11.50 9.11
N HIS A 112 37.75 -10.56 8.19
CA HIS A 112 37.47 -10.73 6.76
C HIS A 112 38.65 -10.35 5.85
N ILE A 113 39.66 -9.64 6.37
CA ILE A 113 40.89 -9.27 5.67
C ILE A 113 42.09 -9.93 6.36
N ASP A 114 42.77 -10.81 5.62
CA ASP A 114 44.03 -11.45 5.96
C ASP A 114 45.17 -10.60 5.41
N ASP A 115 45.99 -10.04 6.30
CA ASP A 115 47.09 -9.13 5.94
C ASP A 115 48.11 -9.80 5.01
N GLY A 116 48.44 -9.12 3.91
CA GLY A 116 49.34 -9.62 2.87
C GLY A 116 48.75 -10.71 1.96
N VAL A 117 47.49 -11.11 2.16
CA VAL A 117 46.82 -12.15 1.37
C VAL A 117 45.72 -11.57 0.48
N ASN A 118 44.68 -10.97 1.08
CA ASN A 118 43.51 -10.44 0.37
C ASN A 118 43.35 -8.90 0.52
N GLY A 119 44.17 -8.29 1.39
CA GLY A 119 44.34 -6.85 1.58
C GLY A 119 45.62 -6.56 2.36
N LEU A 120 45.83 -5.30 2.74
CA LEU A 120 46.93 -4.89 3.63
C LEU A 120 46.37 -4.22 4.88
N LEU A 121 46.85 -4.63 6.05
CA LEU A 121 46.46 -4.05 7.34
C LEU A 121 47.56 -3.16 7.92
N PHE A 122 47.16 -2.14 8.68
CA PHE A 122 48.10 -1.33 9.46
C PHE A 122 47.59 -1.12 10.90
N PRO A 123 48.49 -1.05 11.91
CA PRO A 123 48.08 -0.83 13.28
C PRO A 123 47.31 0.49 13.45
N ARG A 124 46.13 0.42 14.10
CA ARG A 124 45.25 1.55 14.39
C ARG A 124 46.03 2.72 15.01
N LYS A 125 45.76 3.95 14.55
CA LYS A 125 46.44 5.22 14.91
C LYS A 125 47.94 5.30 14.56
N ASN A 126 48.56 4.27 13.97
CA ASN A 126 49.97 4.32 13.58
C ASN A 126 50.15 4.81 12.13
N VAL A 127 50.14 6.13 11.96
CA VAL A 127 50.35 6.84 10.69
C VAL A 127 51.71 6.49 10.04
N GLY A 128 52.74 6.23 10.86
CA GLY A 128 54.06 5.83 10.37
C GLY A 128 54.06 4.45 9.70
N MET A 129 53.33 3.49 10.26
CA MET A 129 53.15 2.17 9.63
C MET A 129 52.31 2.25 8.35
N LEU A 130 51.25 3.06 8.31
CA LEU A 130 50.49 3.31 7.08
C LEU A 130 51.40 3.87 5.97
N ALA A 131 52.28 4.82 6.28
CA ALA A 131 53.26 5.34 5.33
C ALA A 131 54.25 4.27 4.83
N GLN A 132 54.70 3.36 5.69
CA GLN A 132 55.57 2.24 5.30
C GLN A 132 54.84 1.23 4.38
N VAL A 133 53.61 0.86 4.72
CA VAL A 133 52.75 0.00 3.89
C VAL A 133 52.54 0.63 2.51
N LEU A 134 52.25 1.93 2.44
CA LEU A 134 52.12 2.68 1.18
C LEU A 134 53.42 2.68 0.34
N LEU A 135 54.58 2.85 0.98
CA LEU A 135 55.89 2.81 0.31
C LEU A 135 56.30 1.43 -0.23
N GLN A 136 55.67 0.36 0.25
CA GLN A 136 55.81 -1.02 -0.26
C GLN A 136 54.72 -1.36 -1.30
N ALA A 137 53.51 -0.84 -1.10
CA ALA A 137 52.37 -1.01 -1.99
C ALA A 137 52.54 -0.28 -3.33
N VAL A 138 53.26 0.85 -3.36
CA VAL A 138 53.45 1.68 -4.57
C VAL A 138 54.92 1.71 -5.00
N SER A 139 55.19 1.38 -6.26
CA SER A 139 56.51 1.41 -6.88
C SER A 139 56.44 2.01 -8.29
N ASN A 140 57.36 2.93 -8.62
CA ASN A 140 57.45 3.59 -9.93
C ASN A 140 56.10 4.16 -10.43
N GLY A 141 55.31 4.77 -9.54
CA GLY A 141 54.04 5.42 -9.87
C GLY A 141 52.87 4.47 -10.10
N LYS A 142 53.01 3.18 -9.76
CA LYS A 142 51.97 2.15 -9.90
C LYS A 142 51.91 1.26 -8.65
N VAL A 143 50.81 0.51 -8.49
CA VAL A 143 50.73 -0.56 -7.50
C VAL A 143 51.80 -1.62 -7.81
N SER A 144 52.55 -2.04 -6.79
CA SER A 144 53.65 -3.00 -6.91
C SER A 144 53.14 -4.38 -7.34
N ILE A 145 54.02 -5.21 -7.92
CA ILE A 145 53.64 -6.56 -8.38
C ILE A 145 53.09 -7.42 -7.21
N SER A 146 53.58 -7.20 -5.99
CA SER A 146 53.04 -7.84 -4.79
C SER A 146 51.63 -7.33 -4.46
N GLY A 147 51.44 -6.02 -4.48
CA GLY A 147 50.14 -5.39 -4.28
C GLY A 147 49.09 -5.79 -5.32
N GLN A 148 49.49 -5.98 -6.59
CA GLN A 148 48.60 -6.48 -7.65
C GLN A 148 48.14 -7.92 -7.37
N LYS A 149 49.05 -8.81 -6.95
CA LYS A 149 48.69 -10.18 -6.56
C LYS A 149 47.70 -10.22 -5.39
N ILE A 150 47.93 -9.37 -4.38
CA ILE A 150 47.02 -9.20 -3.23
C ILE A 150 45.65 -8.68 -3.69
N ALA A 151 45.60 -7.71 -4.60
CA ALA A 151 44.35 -7.19 -5.15
C ALA A 151 43.56 -8.25 -5.95
N SER A 152 44.24 -9.06 -6.78
CA SER A 152 43.59 -10.17 -7.51
C SER A 152 43.08 -11.27 -6.55
N ALA A 153 43.81 -11.59 -5.49
CA ALA A 153 43.35 -12.48 -4.43
C ALA A 153 42.16 -11.88 -3.65
N GLY A 154 42.22 -10.58 -3.34
CA GLY A 154 41.13 -9.80 -2.76
C GLY A 154 39.84 -9.87 -3.60
N LYS A 155 39.94 -9.74 -4.92
CA LYS A 155 38.82 -9.91 -5.86
C LYS A 155 38.21 -11.31 -5.81
N ALA A 156 39.05 -12.35 -5.80
CA ALA A 156 38.59 -13.74 -5.72
C ALA A 156 37.88 -14.02 -4.39
N HIS A 157 38.38 -13.44 -3.30
CA HIS A 157 37.77 -13.52 -1.97
C HIS A 157 36.45 -12.73 -1.87
N ALA A 158 36.43 -11.49 -2.37
CA ALA A 158 35.27 -10.60 -2.38
C ALA A 158 34.03 -11.22 -3.06
N LYS A 159 34.24 -12.02 -4.11
CA LYS A 159 33.18 -12.73 -4.84
C LYS A 159 32.23 -13.53 -3.93
N ASN A 160 32.74 -14.12 -2.85
CA ASN A 160 31.97 -14.96 -1.91
C ASN A 160 32.04 -14.44 -0.47
N LEU A 161 32.42 -13.17 -0.28
CA LEU A 161 32.55 -12.57 1.04
C LEU A 161 31.22 -12.60 1.81
N MET A 162 31.26 -12.99 3.07
CA MET A 162 30.10 -13.11 3.97
C MET A 162 28.98 -14.03 3.45
N ALA A 163 29.24 -14.87 2.44
CA ALA A 163 28.21 -15.76 1.87
C ALA A 163 27.67 -16.74 2.91
N SER A 164 28.56 -17.40 3.67
CA SER A 164 28.14 -18.37 4.70
C SER A 164 27.35 -17.68 5.81
N GLU A 165 27.89 -16.62 6.42
CA GLU A 165 27.21 -15.92 7.51
C GLU A 165 25.87 -15.33 7.09
N THR A 166 25.75 -14.87 5.84
CA THR A 166 24.48 -14.35 5.32
C THR A 166 23.48 -15.47 5.04
N ILE A 167 23.89 -16.56 4.39
CA ILE A 167 23.01 -17.71 4.10
C ILE A 167 22.53 -18.36 5.40
N GLU A 168 23.43 -18.60 6.35
CA GLU A 168 23.09 -19.18 7.65
C GLU A 168 22.25 -18.21 8.50
N GLY A 169 22.59 -16.92 8.52
CA GLY A 169 21.80 -15.90 9.22
C GLY A 169 20.36 -15.76 8.69
N TYR A 170 20.17 -15.79 7.37
CA TYR A 170 18.83 -15.80 6.78
C TYR A 170 18.10 -17.13 7.01
N ALA A 171 18.80 -18.27 7.02
CA ALA A 171 18.17 -19.56 7.31
C ALA A 171 17.67 -19.63 8.76
N VAL A 172 18.48 -19.22 9.75
CA VAL A 172 18.07 -19.08 11.16
C VAL A 172 16.90 -18.10 11.28
N LEU A 173 16.93 -16.97 10.56
CA LEU A 173 15.84 -15.99 10.60
C LEU A 173 14.53 -16.59 10.06
N LEU A 174 14.58 -17.32 8.94
CA LEU A 174 13.41 -17.95 8.34
C LEU A 174 12.84 -19.06 9.23
N GLU A 175 13.70 -19.90 9.83
CA GLU A 175 13.30 -20.94 10.78
C GLU A 175 12.56 -20.37 12.00
N ASN A 176 12.99 -19.22 12.51
CA ASN A 176 12.38 -18.57 13.68
C ASN A 176 11.14 -17.71 13.35
N VAL A 177 11.05 -17.14 12.15
CA VAL A 177 9.97 -16.22 11.75
C VAL A 177 8.85 -16.92 10.99
N VAL A 178 9.15 -17.92 10.16
CA VAL A 178 8.17 -18.61 9.31
C VAL A 178 7.65 -19.87 10.02
N LYS A 179 6.44 -19.78 10.56
CA LYS A 179 5.74 -20.94 11.12
C LYS A 179 5.04 -21.72 10.01
N PHE A 180 5.60 -22.88 9.68
CA PHE A 180 4.98 -23.82 8.74
C PHE A 180 3.80 -24.56 9.40
N PRO A 181 2.69 -24.81 8.68
CA PRO A 181 1.65 -25.74 9.12
C PRO A 181 2.21 -27.15 9.38
N THR A 182 1.60 -27.93 10.27
CA THR A 182 2.01 -29.31 10.58
C THR A 182 2.06 -30.25 9.39
N ASP A 183 1.32 -29.92 8.33
CA ASP A 183 1.14 -30.78 7.16
C ASP A 183 2.08 -30.37 6.01
N ALA A 184 2.90 -29.34 6.21
CA ALA A 184 3.89 -28.87 5.25
C ALA A 184 5.25 -29.56 5.48
N LEU A 185 5.97 -29.85 4.39
CA LEU A 185 7.37 -30.26 4.48
C LEU A 185 8.20 -29.11 5.08
N HIS A 186 8.71 -29.32 6.28
CA HIS A 186 9.61 -28.37 6.92
C HIS A 186 10.90 -28.22 6.09
N PRO A 187 11.46 -27.00 5.96
CA PRO A 187 12.79 -26.82 5.40
C PRO A 187 13.83 -27.53 6.27
N LEU A 188 14.96 -27.92 5.66
CA LEU A 188 16.12 -28.45 6.37
C LEU A 188 16.59 -27.47 7.44
N THR A 189 17.00 -27.98 8.59
CA THR A 189 17.62 -27.18 9.65
C THR A 189 18.94 -26.59 9.17
N VAL A 190 19.42 -25.52 9.81
CA VAL A 190 20.62 -24.78 9.36
C VAL A 190 21.88 -25.65 9.34
N ASP A 191 21.95 -26.67 10.21
CA ASP A 191 23.04 -27.65 10.26
C ASP A 191 23.00 -28.66 9.10
N GLU A 192 21.82 -28.92 8.54
CA GLU A 192 21.60 -29.85 7.43
C GLU A 192 21.83 -29.22 6.05
N ILE A 193 21.94 -27.88 5.96
CA ILE A 193 22.22 -27.19 4.69
C ILE A 193 23.59 -27.63 4.15
N PRO A 194 23.67 -28.21 2.93
CA PRO A 194 24.92 -28.70 2.36
C PRO A 194 26.04 -27.65 2.34
N LEU A 195 27.22 -28.03 2.83
CA LEU A 195 28.41 -27.16 2.93
C LEU A 195 28.78 -26.50 1.59
N ALA A 196 28.50 -27.16 0.46
CA ALA A 196 28.72 -26.64 -0.88
C ALA A 196 27.82 -25.45 -1.24
N LEU A 197 26.65 -25.31 -0.61
CA LEU A 197 25.73 -24.18 -0.77
C LEU A 197 26.09 -23.01 0.16
N LYS A 198 26.58 -23.29 1.38
CA LYS A 198 27.00 -22.27 2.35
C LYS A 198 28.22 -21.44 1.88
N LYS A 199 29.17 -22.07 1.19
CA LYS A 199 30.47 -21.47 0.86
C LYS A 199 30.48 -20.41 -0.24
N GLU A 200 29.46 -20.34 -1.09
CA GLU A 200 29.49 -19.49 -2.29
C GLU A 200 28.10 -19.01 -2.69
N TRP A 201 28.03 -17.82 -3.27
CA TRP A 201 26.78 -17.33 -3.86
C TRP A 201 26.41 -18.12 -5.12
N LYS A 202 25.32 -18.89 -5.05
CA LYS A 202 24.82 -19.73 -6.15
C LYS A 202 23.97 -18.93 -7.15
N TRP A 203 24.51 -17.81 -7.66
CA TRP A 203 23.85 -16.93 -8.63
C TRP A 203 23.37 -17.64 -9.91
N HIS A 204 23.97 -18.79 -10.26
CA HIS A 204 23.54 -19.61 -11.40
C HIS A 204 22.16 -20.25 -11.19
N LEU A 205 21.72 -20.47 -9.96
CA LEU A 205 20.34 -20.93 -9.65
C LEU A 205 19.29 -19.84 -9.98
N PHE A 206 19.73 -18.64 -10.34
CA PHE A 206 18.91 -17.49 -10.70
C PHE A 206 19.24 -16.99 -12.12
N GLU A 207 19.90 -17.80 -12.96
CA GLU A 207 20.31 -17.39 -14.31
C GLU A 207 19.12 -17.13 -15.24
N ASP A 208 18.09 -17.96 -15.19
CA ASP A 208 16.80 -17.82 -15.90
C ASP A 208 15.92 -16.65 -15.44
N VAL A 209 16.51 -15.80 -14.58
CA VAL A 209 15.87 -14.69 -13.88
C VAL A 209 16.64 -13.37 -14.08
N LYS A 210 17.88 -13.39 -14.59
CA LYS A 210 18.74 -12.19 -14.74
C LYS A 210 18.08 -11.04 -15.53
N HIS A 211 17.25 -11.37 -16.53
CA HIS A 211 16.49 -10.41 -17.34
C HIS A 211 15.35 -9.68 -16.60
N LEU A 212 14.96 -10.11 -15.40
CA LEU A 212 13.94 -9.44 -14.58
C LEU A 212 14.50 -8.27 -13.76
N HIS A 213 15.82 -8.05 -13.74
CA HIS A 213 16.45 -6.88 -13.11
C HIS A 213 16.15 -5.55 -13.82
N HIS A 214 15.74 -5.57 -15.09
CA HIS A 214 15.52 -4.34 -15.87
C HIS A 214 14.12 -3.72 -15.68
N MET A 215 13.29 -4.27 -14.78
CA MET A 215 11.89 -3.90 -14.55
C MET A 215 11.66 -3.39 -13.13
N ASN A 216 10.75 -2.42 -12.99
CA ASN A 216 10.41 -1.72 -11.74
C ASN A 216 10.38 -2.64 -10.50
N THR A 217 11.15 -2.27 -9.47
CA THR A 217 11.56 -3.11 -8.33
C THR A 217 10.42 -3.71 -7.49
N SER A 218 9.20 -3.16 -7.54
CA SER A 218 8.02 -3.69 -6.84
C SER A 218 7.37 -4.91 -7.52
N LEU A 219 7.49 -5.03 -8.84
CA LEU A 219 6.86 -6.11 -9.62
C LEU A 219 7.79 -7.30 -9.88
N SER A 220 9.07 -7.17 -9.56
CA SER A 220 10.10 -8.15 -9.91
C SER A 220 10.00 -9.40 -9.02
N SER A 221 10.06 -9.25 -7.69
CA SER A 221 10.13 -10.37 -6.72
C SER A 221 9.05 -11.45 -6.91
N TYR A 222 7.79 -11.05 -7.16
CA TYR A 222 6.69 -11.99 -7.38
C TYR A 222 6.82 -12.77 -8.71
N LYS A 223 7.28 -12.10 -9.79
CA LYS A 223 7.52 -12.77 -11.08
C LYS A 223 8.72 -13.72 -11.03
N ILE A 224 9.73 -13.37 -10.22
CA ILE A 224 10.89 -14.20 -9.92
C ILE A 224 10.45 -15.49 -9.21
N LEU A 225 9.76 -15.35 -8.07
CA LEU A 225 9.26 -16.47 -7.28
C LEU A 225 8.35 -17.39 -8.11
N LYS A 226 7.38 -16.83 -8.81
CA LYS A 226 6.45 -17.60 -9.66
C LYS A 226 7.16 -18.38 -10.77
N LYS A 227 8.28 -17.86 -11.31
CA LYS A 227 9.09 -18.59 -12.31
C LYS A 227 9.86 -19.74 -11.68
N LEU A 228 10.48 -19.51 -10.52
CA LEU A 228 11.23 -20.53 -9.77
C LEU A 228 10.29 -21.66 -9.31
N GLU A 229 9.09 -21.35 -8.83
CA GLU A 229 8.04 -22.32 -8.53
C GLU A 229 7.64 -23.12 -9.79
N GLN A 230 7.50 -22.45 -10.95
CA GLN A 230 7.19 -23.12 -12.22
C GLN A 230 8.34 -23.98 -12.78
N GLU A 231 9.59 -23.77 -12.36
CA GLU A 231 10.74 -24.62 -12.71
C GLU A 231 10.88 -25.78 -11.72
N TRP A 232 10.69 -25.52 -10.44
CA TRP A 232 10.62 -26.54 -9.40
C TRP A 232 9.48 -27.54 -9.64
N HIS A 233 8.28 -27.05 -9.97
CA HIS A 233 7.14 -27.90 -10.34
C HIS A 233 7.37 -28.67 -11.65
N ARG A 234 8.10 -28.12 -12.63
CA ARG A 234 8.48 -28.87 -13.84
C ARG A 234 9.37 -30.05 -13.50
N ASN A 235 10.39 -29.85 -12.67
CA ASN A 235 11.30 -30.90 -12.24
C ASN A 235 10.63 -31.96 -11.36
N GLN A 236 9.48 -31.67 -10.71
CA GLN A 236 8.65 -32.68 -10.07
C GLN A 236 7.68 -33.39 -11.03
N MET A 237 7.15 -32.69 -12.05
CA MET A 237 6.12 -33.24 -12.95
C MET A 237 6.66 -34.12 -14.09
N GLU A 238 7.96 -34.20 -14.33
CA GLU A 238 8.52 -35.20 -15.27
C GLU A 238 8.26 -36.66 -14.82
N ASN A 239 7.88 -36.89 -13.55
CA ASN A 239 7.52 -38.22 -13.03
C ASN A 239 6.01 -38.56 -13.08
N SER A 240 5.14 -37.73 -13.64
CA SER A 240 3.74 -38.11 -13.88
C SER A 240 3.12 -37.40 -15.09
N SER A 241 2.97 -38.11 -16.20
CA SER A 241 2.31 -37.60 -17.40
C SER A 241 1.10 -38.44 -17.79
N LEU A 242 -0.06 -37.79 -17.99
CA LEU A 242 -0.88 -37.97 -19.19
C LEU A 242 -1.94 -36.85 -19.35
N SER A 243 -1.99 -36.28 -20.56
CA SER A 243 -3.16 -35.76 -21.33
C SER A 243 -4.34 -35.06 -20.60
N THR A 244 -4.93 -33.97 -21.11
CA THR A 244 -5.50 -33.90 -22.47
C THR A 244 -5.64 -32.48 -23.07
N THR A 245 -5.29 -32.42 -24.36
CA THR A 245 -5.99 -31.79 -25.50
C THR A 245 -6.63 -30.38 -25.43
N LYS A 246 -6.22 -29.56 -26.41
CA LYS A 246 -6.81 -28.28 -26.87
C LYS A 246 -8.28 -28.43 -27.31
N ILE A 247 -9.03 -27.31 -27.29
CA ILE A 247 -9.54 -26.59 -28.49
C ILE A 247 -10.09 -25.23 -28.03
N SER A 248 -9.81 -24.17 -28.79
CA SER A 248 -10.30 -22.81 -28.54
C SER A 248 -10.88 -22.24 -29.84
N ASP A 249 -12.15 -22.54 -30.10
CA ASP A 249 -12.90 -21.90 -31.17
C ASP A 249 -13.42 -20.53 -30.70
N THR A 250 -12.50 -19.57 -30.64
CA THR A 250 -12.83 -18.16 -30.47
C THR A 250 -13.26 -17.59 -31.82
N PHE A 251 -14.56 -17.32 -32.02
CA PHE A 251 -15.12 -16.07 -32.59
C PHE A 251 -16.62 -16.21 -32.93
N SER A 252 -17.50 -16.00 -31.93
CA SER A 252 -18.92 -15.59 -32.13
C SER A 252 -19.61 -15.01 -30.87
N ALA A 253 -18.91 -14.86 -29.73
CA ALA A 253 -19.53 -14.43 -28.46
C ALA A 253 -19.74 -12.91 -28.31
N ILE A 254 -18.87 -12.09 -28.92
CA ILE A 254 -18.72 -10.65 -28.59
C ILE A 254 -19.97 -9.81 -28.94
N ALA A 255 -20.85 -10.29 -29.81
CA ALA A 255 -22.06 -9.55 -30.22
C ALA A 255 -23.29 -9.74 -29.29
N TRP A 256 -23.27 -10.73 -28.38
CA TRP A 256 -24.40 -11.01 -27.48
C TRP A 256 -24.19 -10.51 -26.05
N GLU A 257 -22.94 -10.38 -25.60
CA GLU A 257 -22.61 -9.90 -24.25
C GLU A 257 -23.01 -8.43 -24.05
N GLU A 258 -22.84 -7.58 -25.07
CA GLU A 258 -23.17 -6.15 -25.02
C GLU A 258 -24.69 -5.90 -24.92
N GLN A 259 -25.51 -6.75 -25.55
CA GLN A 259 -26.98 -6.71 -25.42
C GLN A 259 -27.41 -7.13 -24.00
N ARG A 260 -26.83 -8.22 -23.47
CA ARG A 260 -27.11 -8.73 -22.11
C ARG A 260 -26.70 -7.73 -21.03
N ALA A 261 -25.54 -7.09 -21.15
CA ALA A 261 -25.06 -6.08 -20.20
C ALA A 261 -26.01 -4.88 -20.07
N ASN A 262 -26.58 -4.44 -21.20
CA ASN A 262 -27.55 -3.33 -21.21
C ASN A 262 -28.89 -3.70 -20.55
N GLU A 263 -29.41 -4.91 -20.79
CA GLU A 263 -30.64 -5.40 -20.14
C GLU A 263 -30.45 -5.59 -18.62
N VAL A 264 -29.29 -6.12 -18.19
CA VAL A 264 -28.91 -6.24 -16.77
C VAL A 264 -28.80 -4.87 -16.09
N MET A 265 -28.21 -3.87 -16.75
CA MET A 265 -28.22 -2.49 -16.23
C MET A 265 -29.63 -1.89 -16.13
N ASP A 266 -30.47 -2.09 -17.14
CA ASP A 266 -31.84 -1.54 -17.16
C ASP A 266 -32.73 -2.17 -16.06
N ILE A 267 -32.52 -3.44 -15.70
CA ILE A 267 -33.16 -4.12 -14.57
C ILE A 267 -32.61 -3.61 -13.23
N LYS A 268 -31.27 -3.53 -13.10
CA LYS A 268 -30.61 -3.05 -11.87
C LYS A 268 -30.99 -1.60 -11.55
N ARG A 269 -31.07 -0.74 -12.57
CA ARG A 269 -31.53 0.65 -12.44
C ARG A 269 -33.00 0.76 -11.99
N LYS A 270 -33.87 -0.18 -12.37
CA LYS A 270 -35.26 -0.21 -11.88
C LYS A 270 -35.33 -0.57 -10.40
N MET A 271 -34.58 -1.58 -9.97
CA MET A 271 -34.50 -1.93 -8.53
C MET A 271 -33.96 -0.76 -7.70
N GLU A 272 -32.95 -0.04 -8.21
CA GLU A 272 -32.41 1.17 -7.55
C GLU A 272 -33.40 2.36 -7.60
N GLU A 273 -34.23 2.51 -8.64
CA GLU A 273 -35.31 3.52 -8.70
C GLU A 273 -36.51 3.19 -7.78
N ASP A 274 -36.72 1.91 -7.44
CA ASP A 274 -37.77 1.46 -6.52
C ASP A 274 -37.30 1.46 -5.04
N GLU A 275 -36.07 1.03 -4.72
CA GLU A 275 -35.48 1.18 -3.36
C GLU A 275 -35.41 2.65 -2.89
N LEU A 276 -35.24 3.61 -3.82
CA LEU A 276 -35.22 5.04 -3.50
C LEU A 276 -36.59 5.64 -3.16
N LYS A 277 -37.71 4.96 -3.48
CA LYS A 277 -39.06 5.42 -3.12
C LYS A 277 -39.50 4.96 -1.73
N ASP A 278 -39.06 3.78 -1.29
CA ASP A 278 -39.35 3.26 0.05
C ASP A 278 -38.72 4.10 1.19
N ARG A 279 -37.77 4.99 0.87
CA ARG A 279 -37.13 5.87 1.85
C ARG A 279 -38.06 6.90 2.51
N ASN A 280 -39.31 7.07 2.05
CA ASN A 280 -40.20 8.13 2.52
C ASN A 280 -41.45 7.65 3.29
N ASP A 281 -41.78 6.36 3.30
CA ASP A 281 -42.97 5.86 4.02
C ASP A 281 -42.76 4.48 4.70
N GLN A 282 -42.78 4.52 6.04
CA GLN A 282 -43.20 3.46 6.97
C GLN A 282 -42.22 2.34 7.42
N PRO A 283 -42.47 1.72 8.61
CA PRO A 283 -41.48 0.94 9.35
C PRO A 283 -41.63 -0.59 9.19
N HIS A 284 -40.52 -1.30 9.45
CA HIS A 284 -40.41 -2.74 9.74
C HIS A 284 -41.37 -3.70 9.00
N GLY A 285 -40.91 -4.22 7.85
CA GLY A 285 -41.55 -5.36 7.20
C GLY A 285 -41.47 -6.64 8.04
N THR A 286 -42.59 -7.35 8.18
CA THR A 286 -42.72 -8.61 8.92
C THR A 286 -41.99 -9.78 8.22
N TRP A 287 -41.79 -10.89 8.94
CA TRP A 287 -41.16 -12.11 8.40
C TRP A 287 -41.83 -12.64 7.11
N GLU A 288 -43.13 -12.43 6.89
CA GLU A 288 -43.77 -12.80 5.61
C GLU A 288 -43.27 -11.97 4.41
N GLU A 289 -42.81 -10.74 4.60
CA GLU A 289 -42.27 -9.91 3.51
C GLU A 289 -40.85 -10.31 3.14
N VAL A 290 -40.03 -10.66 4.14
CA VAL A 290 -38.73 -11.32 3.93
C VAL A 290 -38.93 -12.61 3.11
N TYR A 291 -39.89 -13.46 3.51
CA TYR A 291 -40.20 -14.70 2.80
C TYR A 291 -40.73 -14.46 1.37
N ARG A 292 -41.54 -13.42 1.14
CA ARG A 292 -41.99 -13.02 -0.21
C ARG A 292 -40.85 -12.49 -1.08
N ASN A 293 -39.91 -11.75 -0.52
CA ASN A 293 -38.73 -11.26 -1.24
C ASN A 293 -37.78 -12.41 -1.60
N VAL A 294 -37.53 -13.35 -0.68
CA VAL A 294 -36.81 -14.61 -0.99
C VAL A 294 -37.50 -15.34 -2.15
N LYS A 295 -38.84 -15.48 -2.14
CA LYS A 295 -39.60 -16.15 -3.20
C LYS A 295 -39.68 -15.39 -4.54
N ARG A 296 -39.44 -14.08 -4.55
CA ARG A 296 -39.24 -13.28 -5.79
C ARG A 296 -37.83 -13.45 -6.33
N VAL A 297 -36.82 -13.45 -5.46
CA VAL A 297 -35.41 -13.63 -5.81
C VAL A 297 -35.15 -15.04 -6.35
N ASP A 298 -35.76 -16.09 -5.77
CA ASP A 298 -35.69 -17.46 -6.31
C ASP A 298 -36.23 -17.58 -7.75
N ARG A 299 -37.14 -16.71 -8.19
CA ARG A 299 -37.62 -16.69 -9.59
C ARG A 299 -36.65 -16.03 -10.57
N LEU A 300 -35.64 -15.32 -10.07
CA LEU A 300 -34.54 -14.73 -10.85
C LEU A 300 -33.29 -15.63 -10.87
N LYS A 301 -33.32 -16.77 -10.18
CA LYS A 301 -32.14 -17.53 -9.70
C LYS A 301 -31.81 -18.76 -10.57
N ASN A 302 -31.86 -18.60 -11.89
CA ASN A 302 -31.49 -19.66 -12.85
C ASN A 302 -30.18 -19.39 -13.62
N GLU A 303 -29.51 -18.26 -13.39
CA GLU A 303 -28.16 -18.01 -13.90
C GLU A 303 -27.30 -17.39 -12.78
N LEU A 304 -26.10 -17.96 -12.59
CA LEU A 304 -25.08 -17.65 -11.58
C LEU A 304 -25.29 -18.32 -10.19
N HIS A 305 -24.21 -18.97 -9.73
CA HIS A 305 -24.15 -19.85 -8.56
C HIS A 305 -24.42 -19.14 -7.22
N GLU A 306 -24.91 -19.94 -6.27
CA GLU A 306 -24.62 -19.88 -4.83
C GLU A 306 -24.43 -18.48 -4.23
N ARG A 307 -25.50 -17.91 -3.67
CA ARG A 307 -25.34 -16.95 -2.57
C ARG A 307 -24.74 -17.69 -1.39
N ASP A 308 -23.65 -17.17 -0.88
CA ASP A 308 -22.94 -17.69 0.28
C ASP A 308 -23.85 -17.62 1.52
N ASP A 309 -24.09 -18.74 2.22
CA ASP A 309 -25.04 -18.81 3.34
C ASP A 309 -24.71 -17.80 4.45
N LYS A 310 -23.42 -17.47 4.58
CA LYS A 310 -22.89 -16.44 5.49
C LYS A 310 -23.42 -15.03 5.20
N GLU A 311 -23.78 -14.70 3.96
CA GLU A 311 -24.39 -13.42 3.62
C GLU A 311 -25.82 -13.33 4.20
N LEU A 312 -26.57 -14.43 4.13
CA LEU A 312 -27.92 -14.51 4.70
C LEU A 312 -27.89 -14.40 6.22
N GLU A 313 -27.01 -15.15 6.89
CA GLU A 313 -26.80 -15.01 8.35
C GLU A 313 -26.49 -13.56 8.76
N ARG A 314 -25.61 -12.88 8.03
CA ARG A 314 -25.25 -11.48 8.28
C ARG A 314 -26.44 -10.54 8.13
N THR A 315 -27.31 -10.73 7.13
CA THR A 315 -28.51 -9.88 6.99
C THR A 315 -29.53 -10.06 8.12
N GLY A 316 -29.46 -11.17 8.88
CA GLY A 316 -30.29 -11.40 10.07
C GLY A 316 -29.72 -10.81 11.37
N GLN A 317 -28.47 -10.32 11.39
CA GLN A 317 -27.81 -9.79 12.58
C GLN A 317 -27.96 -8.25 12.67
N PRO A 318 -27.98 -7.66 13.89
CA PRO A 318 -28.07 -6.19 14.04
C PRO A 318 -26.73 -5.48 13.78
N LEU A 319 -25.61 -6.20 13.86
CA LEU A 319 -24.24 -5.69 13.77
C LEU A 319 -23.42 -6.53 12.77
N CYS A 320 -22.54 -5.89 12.01
CA CYS A 320 -21.45 -6.53 11.30
C CYS A 320 -20.15 -5.74 11.54
N ILE A 321 -19.06 -6.45 11.88
CA ILE A 321 -17.74 -5.88 12.17
C ILE A 321 -16.83 -6.09 10.96
N TYR A 322 -16.30 -5.02 10.39
CA TYR A 322 -15.40 -5.08 9.24
C TYR A 322 -13.94 -5.14 9.67
N GLU A 323 -13.15 -5.95 8.96
CA GLU A 323 -11.71 -6.09 9.20
C GLU A 323 -10.92 -5.64 7.97
N PRO A 324 -10.41 -4.39 7.94
CA PRO A 324 -9.59 -3.88 6.83
C PRO A 324 -8.23 -4.58 6.76
N PHE A 325 -7.84 -5.04 5.57
CA PHE A 325 -6.56 -5.76 5.39
C PHE A 325 -5.89 -5.49 4.03
N PHE A 326 -4.57 -5.67 3.96
CA PHE A 326 -3.76 -5.30 2.79
C PHE A 326 -3.32 -6.49 1.92
N GLY A 327 -3.27 -7.70 2.47
CA GLY A 327 -2.90 -8.90 1.70
C GLY A 327 -2.82 -10.18 2.52
N GLU A 328 -2.11 -11.17 1.97
CA GLU A 328 -2.16 -12.56 2.44
C GLU A 328 -1.57 -12.73 3.84
N GLY A 329 -0.49 -12.00 4.17
CA GLY A 329 0.13 -12.02 5.50
C GLY A 329 -0.76 -11.51 6.64
N THR A 330 -1.90 -10.88 6.33
CA THR A 330 -2.89 -10.48 7.34
C THR A 330 -4.00 -11.53 7.57
N TRP A 331 -4.18 -12.52 6.69
CA TRP A 331 -5.27 -13.50 6.79
C TRP A 331 -5.33 -14.29 8.12
N PRO A 332 -4.22 -14.71 8.76
CA PRO A 332 -4.27 -15.45 10.03
C PRO A 332 -4.84 -14.64 11.21
N PHE A 333 -4.96 -13.32 11.08
CA PHE A 333 -5.50 -12.42 12.10
C PHE A 333 -6.97 -12.04 11.86
N LEU A 334 -7.57 -12.54 10.77
CA LEU A 334 -8.96 -12.24 10.38
C LEU A 334 -9.90 -13.35 10.87
N HIS A 335 -11.06 -12.95 11.35
CA HIS A 335 -12.08 -13.85 11.85
C HIS A 335 -12.83 -14.55 10.68
N GLN A 336 -13.50 -15.65 11.01
CA GLN A 336 -14.24 -16.50 10.05
C GLN A 336 -15.73 -16.67 10.40
N SER A 337 -16.17 -16.19 11.56
CA SER A 337 -17.57 -16.20 12.01
C SER A 337 -18.39 -15.14 11.26
N SER A 338 -19.72 -15.31 11.22
CA SER A 338 -20.61 -14.40 10.47
C SER A 338 -20.68 -12.98 11.03
N LEU A 339 -20.31 -12.73 12.29
CA LEU A 339 -20.21 -11.37 12.84
C LEU A 339 -19.18 -10.50 12.08
N TYR A 340 -18.13 -11.10 11.54
CA TYR A 340 -17.02 -10.38 10.89
C TYR A 340 -17.04 -10.51 9.36
N ARG A 341 -16.57 -9.48 8.67
CA ARG A 341 -16.36 -9.48 7.21
C ARG A 341 -15.08 -8.77 6.83
N GLY A 342 -14.21 -9.43 6.07
CA GLY A 342 -12.94 -8.84 5.64
C GLY A 342 -13.16 -7.75 4.58
N VAL A 343 -12.31 -6.74 4.59
CA VAL A 343 -12.29 -5.66 3.58
C VAL A 343 -10.88 -5.57 2.99
N GLY A 344 -10.71 -6.16 1.81
CA GLY A 344 -9.45 -6.14 1.08
C GLY A 344 -9.20 -4.79 0.44
N LEU A 345 -8.17 -4.08 0.92
CA LEU A 345 -7.70 -2.81 0.34
C LEU A 345 -6.92 -3.00 -0.97
N SER A 346 -6.60 -4.23 -1.34
CA SER A 346 -5.97 -4.61 -2.60
C SER A 346 -6.69 -5.80 -3.22
N SER A 347 -7.17 -5.65 -4.46
CA SER A 347 -7.86 -6.68 -5.24
C SER A 347 -7.06 -7.99 -5.40
N LYS A 348 -5.72 -7.91 -5.31
CA LYS A 348 -4.78 -9.04 -5.47
C LYS A 348 -4.51 -9.85 -4.20
N GLY A 349 -5.02 -9.44 -3.04
CA GLY A 349 -4.69 -10.05 -1.75
C GLY A 349 -5.86 -10.67 -0.99
N ARG A 350 -7.01 -10.89 -1.66
CA ARG A 350 -8.26 -11.39 -1.04
C ARG A 350 -8.19 -12.87 -0.69
N ARG A 351 -8.79 -13.27 0.43
CA ARG A 351 -8.89 -14.69 0.83
C ARG A 351 -9.67 -15.50 -0.22
N PRO A 352 -9.10 -16.57 -0.80
CA PRO A 352 -9.82 -17.43 -1.74
C PRO A 352 -11.07 -18.04 -1.07
N GLY A 353 -12.22 -17.94 -1.74
CA GLY A 353 -13.47 -18.51 -1.25
C GLY A 353 -14.11 -17.82 -0.04
N ALA A 354 -13.64 -16.63 0.36
CA ALA A 354 -14.28 -15.83 1.41
C ALA A 354 -15.10 -14.67 0.82
N ASP A 355 -16.23 -14.34 1.46
CA ASP A 355 -17.06 -13.16 1.15
C ASP A 355 -16.44 -11.84 1.66
N ASP A 356 -15.19 -11.59 1.27
CA ASP A 356 -14.43 -10.37 1.56
C ASP A 356 -14.75 -9.27 0.52
N ILE A 357 -15.00 -8.06 1.01
CA ILE A 357 -15.29 -6.90 0.17
C ILE A 357 -14.01 -6.38 -0.48
N ASP A 358 -14.01 -6.21 -1.82
CA ASP A 358 -12.96 -5.51 -2.54
C ASP A 358 -13.18 -4.00 -2.48
N ALA A 359 -12.44 -3.32 -1.60
CA ALA A 359 -12.54 -1.87 -1.43
C ALA A 359 -12.08 -1.10 -2.69
N SER A 360 -11.10 -1.62 -3.42
CA SER A 360 -10.56 -1.00 -4.64
C SER A 360 -11.52 -1.05 -5.84
N SER A 361 -12.40 -2.05 -5.87
CA SER A 361 -13.52 -2.13 -6.83
C SER A 361 -14.63 -1.12 -6.55
N ARG A 362 -14.82 -0.75 -5.27
CA ARG A 362 -15.87 0.17 -4.81
C ARG A 362 -15.43 1.63 -4.86
N LEU A 363 -14.21 1.91 -4.43
CA LEU A 363 -13.65 3.26 -4.37
C LEU A 363 -12.40 3.34 -5.27
N PRO A 364 -12.53 3.82 -6.53
CA PRO A 364 -11.44 3.81 -7.50
C PRO A 364 -10.16 4.51 -7.03
N LEU A 365 -10.27 5.46 -6.10
CA LEU A 365 -9.14 6.13 -5.43
C LEU A 365 -8.13 5.13 -4.83
N LEU A 366 -8.59 4.01 -4.28
CA LEU A 366 -7.74 2.99 -3.64
C LEU A 366 -6.98 2.11 -4.66
N ASN A 367 -7.26 2.24 -5.97
CA ASN A 367 -6.38 1.67 -6.99
C ASN A 367 -5.04 2.40 -7.07
N ASN A 368 -5.00 3.67 -6.67
CA ASN A 368 -3.75 4.40 -6.53
C ASN A 368 -3.04 3.98 -5.23
N VAL A 369 -1.86 3.35 -5.39
CA VAL A 369 -1.03 2.89 -4.27
C VAL A 369 -0.72 4.01 -3.28
N TYR A 370 -0.52 5.24 -3.76
CA TYR A 370 -0.27 6.39 -2.89
C TYR A 370 -1.44 6.62 -1.91
N TYR A 371 -2.67 6.73 -2.41
CA TYR A 371 -3.84 6.99 -1.56
C TYR A 371 -4.21 5.79 -0.67
N ARG A 372 -4.05 4.57 -1.18
CA ARG A 372 -4.24 3.36 -0.38
C ARG A 372 -3.28 3.30 0.81
N ASP A 373 -2.01 3.65 0.59
CA ASP A 373 -1.00 3.57 1.64
C ASP A 373 -1.17 4.71 2.67
N ILE A 374 -1.41 5.98 2.24
CA ILE A 374 -1.52 7.11 3.20
C ILE A 374 -2.79 7.09 4.06
N LEU A 375 -3.93 6.63 3.50
CA LEU A 375 -5.20 6.51 4.23
C LEU A 375 -5.18 5.30 5.16
N GLY A 376 -4.39 4.28 4.83
CA GLY A 376 -4.29 3.06 5.63
C GLY A 376 -5.64 2.33 5.71
N GLU A 377 -5.95 1.82 6.90
CA GLU A 377 -7.21 1.12 7.20
C GLU A 377 -8.45 2.02 7.03
N PHE A 378 -8.28 3.35 7.14
CA PHE A 378 -9.34 4.35 6.97
C PHE A 378 -9.95 4.35 5.55
N GLY A 379 -9.18 3.93 4.54
CA GLY A 379 -9.69 3.77 3.17
C GLY A 379 -10.86 2.79 3.07
N ALA A 380 -10.94 1.81 3.98
CA ALA A 380 -12.08 0.89 4.03
C ALA A 380 -13.38 1.61 4.41
N PHE A 381 -13.33 2.62 5.28
CA PHE A 381 -14.53 3.34 5.75
C PHE A 381 -15.20 4.05 4.55
N PHE A 382 -14.39 4.75 3.77
CA PHE A 382 -14.80 5.41 2.53
C PHE A 382 -15.36 4.43 1.48
N ALA A 383 -14.71 3.27 1.29
CA ALA A 383 -15.16 2.25 0.34
C ALA A 383 -16.46 1.52 0.76
N LEU A 384 -16.71 1.40 2.07
CA LEU A 384 -17.96 0.86 2.60
C LEU A 384 -19.10 1.88 2.53
N ALA A 385 -18.83 3.14 2.90
CA ALA A 385 -19.83 4.21 2.90
C ALA A 385 -20.35 4.54 1.49
N ASN A 386 -19.48 4.55 0.48
CA ASN A 386 -19.88 4.66 -0.92
C ASN A 386 -20.88 3.55 -1.26
N ARG A 387 -22.15 3.89 -1.51
CA ARG A 387 -23.28 2.95 -1.74
C ARG A 387 -23.41 1.85 -0.68
N ILE A 388 -23.35 2.24 0.60
CA ILE A 388 -23.43 1.34 1.77
C ILE A 388 -24.60 0.34 1.69
N ASP A 389 -25.78 0.80 1.24
CA ASP A 389 -27.00 0.00 1.11
C ASP A 389 -26.85 -1.25 0.22
N ARG A 390 -25.79 -1.33 -0.60
CA ARG A 390 -25.52 -2.48 -1.48
C ARG A 390 -24.72 -3.61 -0.83
N ILE A 391 -24.17 -3.40 0.36
CA ILE A 391 -23.23 -4.34 1.02
C ILE A 391 -23.45 -4.48 2.53
N HIS A 392 -24.13 -3.51 3.13
CA HIS A 392 -24.39 -3.43 4.56
C HIS A 392 -25.84 -3.03 4.76
N LYS A 393 -26.65 -3.93 5.32
CA LYS A 393 -28.06 -3.71 5.64
C LYS A 393 -28.33 -3.71 7.15
N ASN A 394 -27.28 -3.91 7.96
CA ASN A 394 -27.35 -3.96 9.41
C ASN A 394 -27.56 -2.54 9.98
N SER A 395 -28.16 -2.46 11.18
CA SER A 395 -28.40 -1.17 11.86
C SER A 395 -27.16 -0.62 12.56
N TRP A 396 -26.16 -1.48 12.81
CA TRP A 396 -24.87 -1.14 13.39
C TRP A 396 -23.71 -1.68 12.55
N ILE A 397 -22.63 -0.91 12.56
CA ILE A 397 -21.37 -1.20 11.86
C ILE A 397 -20.21 -1.10 12.84
N GLY A 398 -19.33 -2.10 12.81
CA GLY A 398 -18.10 -2.12 13.57
C GLY A 398 -16.86 -2.20 12.70
N PHE A 399 -15.72 -1.94 13.32
CA PHE A 399 -14.40 -2.11 12.74
C PHE A 399 -13.47 -2.76 13.74
N GLN A 400 -12.59 -3.64 13.24
CA GLN A 400 -11.50 -4.20 14.02
C GLN A 400 -10.22 -4.16 13.18
N SER A 401 -9.19 -3.52 13.73
CA SER A 401 -7.85 -3.56 13.12
C SER A 401 -7.21 -4.91 13.37
N TRP A 402 -6.66 -5.54 12.32
CA TRP A 402 -5.82 -6.75 12.44
C TRP A 402 -4.63 -6.53 13.40
N ARG A 403 -4.19 -5.27 13.58
CA ARG A 403 -3.16 -4.88 14.54
C ARG A 403 -3.62 -5.04 16.00
N GLY A 404 -4.92 -4.88 16.26
CA GLY A 404 -5.55 -5.17 17.54
C GLY A 404 -5.50 -6.66 17.86
N THR A 405 -5.86 -7.51 16.89
CA THR A 405 -5.72 -8.98 17.00
C THR A 405 -4.27 -9.38 17.26
N ALA A 406 -3.29 -8.81 16.53
CA ALA A 406 -1.87 -9.07 16.75
C ALA A 406 -1.37 -8.69 18.16
N ARG A 407 -2.05 -7.74 18.82
CA ARG A 407 -1.78 -7.32 20.22
C ARG A 407 -2.63 -8.06 21.27
N LYS A 408 -3.37 -9.11 20.89
CA LYS A 408 -4.33 -9.85 21.76
C LYS A 408 -5.43 -8.97 22.35
N ALA A 409 -5.84 -7.93 21.61
CA ALA A 409 -6.93 -7.02 21.95
C ALA A 409 -8.17 -7.23 21.06
N ASN A 410 -8.34 -8.44 20.52
CA ASN A 410 -9.58 -8.86 19.85
C ASN A 410 -10.68 -9.19 20.88
N LEU A 411 -11.93 -9.08 20.46
CA LEU A 411 -13.08 -9.43 21.30
C LEU A 411 -13.13 -10.95 21.55
N SER A 412 -13.52 -11.34 22.76
CA SER A 412 -13.93 -12.70 23.08
C SER A 412 -15.41 -12.91 22.75
N ASN A 413 -15.85 -14.16 22.59
CA ASN A 413 -17.27 -14.48 22.36
C ASN A 413 -18.21 -13.86 23.42
N ASN A 414 -17.73 -13.70 24.68
CA ASN A 414 -18.48 -13.05 25.75
C ASN A 414 -18.63 -11.53 25.51
N ALA A 415 -17.56 -10.88 25.03
CA ALA A 415 -17.60 -9.45 24.69
C ALA A 415 -18.41 -9.18 23.41
N GLU A 416 -18.31 -10.05 22.41
CA GLU A 416 -19.17 -10.03 21.21
C GLU A 416 -20.65 -10.13 21.58
N PHE A 417 -21.01 -11.10 22.44
CA PHE A 417 -22.37 -11.27 22.93
C PHE A 417 -22.85 -10.03 23.72
N ALA A 418 -22.03 -9.49 24.61
CA ALA A 418 -22.38 -8.29 25.39
C ALA A 418 -22.62 -7.05 24.50
N ILE A 419 -21.84 -6.87 23.43
CA ILE A 419 -22.06 -5.81 22.44
C ILE A 419 -23.37 -6.04 21.69
N LEU A 420 -23.63 -7.26 21.21
CA LEU A 420 -24.87 -7.61 20.52
C LEU A 420 -26.11 -7.40 21.40
N GLU A 421 -26.05 -7.78 22.68
CA GLU A 421 -27.11 -7.56 23.66
C GLU A 421 -27.35 -6.05 23.89
N ALA A 422 -26.29 -5.26 24.09
CA ALA A 422 -26.40 -3.81 24.30
C ALA A 422 -26.94 -3.07 23.06
N VAL A 423 -26.60 -3.54 21.86
CA VAL A 423 -27.12 -3.07 20.57
C VAL A 423 -28.60 -3.41 20.40
N GLN A 424 -29.01 -4.66 20.66
CA GLN A 424 -30.40 -5.11 20.54
C GLN A 424 -31.33 -4.43 21.55
N SER A 425 -30.87 -4.31 22.81
CA SER A 425 -31.61 -3.63 23.88
C SER A 425 -31.57 -2.10 23.80
N GLN A 426 -30.82 -1.53 22.84
CA GLN A 426 -30.54 -0.09 22.72
C GLN A 426 -30.06 0.56 24.03
N LYS A 427 -29.34 -0.20 24.87
CA LYS A 427 -28.97 0.11 26.26
C LYS A 427 -28.36 1.51 26.46
N HIS A 428 -27.64 2.00 25.46
CA HIS A 428 -26.97 3.30 25.48
C HIS A 428 -27.36 4.20 24.29
N GLY A 429 -28.37 3.80 23.50
CA GLY A 429 -28.83 4.54 22.32
C GLY A 429 -27.72 4.72 21.28
N ASP A 430 -27.53 5.95 20.82
CA ASP A 430 -26.47 6.34 19.88
C ASP A 430 -25.12 6.47 20.59
N SER A 431 -24.34 5.38 20.56
CA SER A 431 -23.10 5.21 21.31
C SER A 431 -21.95 4.74 20.43
N PHE A 432 -20.77 5.28 20.72
CA PHE A 432 -19.47 4.83 20.25
C PHE A 432 -18.90 3.80 21.24
N TYR A 433 -18.99 2.51 20.90
CA TYR A 433 -18.35 1.45 21.68
C TYR A 433 -16.93 1.23 21.18
N PHE A 434 -15.94 1.07 22.07
CA PHE A 434 -14.56 0.77 21.69
C PHE A 434 -13.88 -0.13 22.73
N TRP A 435 -12.86 -0.89 22.32
CA TRP A 435 -12.20 -1.88 23.22
C TRP A 435 -10.67 -1.82 23.25
N VAL A 436 -10.03 -1.05 22.38
CA VAL A 436 -8.58 -0.81 22.41
C VAL A 436 -8.32 0.59 22.96
N ARG A 437 -7.63 0.66 24.11
CA ARG A 437 -7.49 1.89 24.92
C ARG A 437 -6.15 2.60 24.68
N MET A 438 -6.18 3.93 24.64
CA MET A 438 -5.00 4.80 24.49
C MET A 438 -4.04 4.74 25.68
N ASP A 439 -4.55 4.62 26.91
CA ASP A 439 -3.74 4.53 28.13
C ASP A 439 -2.97 3.21 28.26
N GLN A 440 -3.42 2.17 27.55
CA GLN A 440 -2.77 0.85 27.48
C GLN A 440 -1.96 0.65 26.19
N ASP A 441 -1.90 1.63 25.28
CA ASP A 441 -1.11 1.49 24.06
C ASP A 441 0.40 1.57 24.40
N PRO A 442 1.23 0.62 23.95
CA PRO A 442 2.68 0.69 24.12
C PRO A 442 3.32 1.99 23.63
N ARG A 443 2.69 2.72 22.69
CA ARG A 443 3.13 4.04 22.22
C ARG A 443 3.02 5.13 23.31
N ASN A 444 2.25 4.92 24.38
CA ASN A 444 1.96 5.91 25.42
C ASN A 444 2.73 5.66 26.74
N HIS A 445 4.05 5.50 26.67
CA HIS A 445 4.91 5.20 27.83
C HIS A 445 4.88 6.21 29.01
N THR A 446 4.22 7.35 28.87
CA THR A 446 4.28 8.47 29.83
C THR A 446 2.90 8.98 30.25
N TYR A 447 1.83 8.23 29.99
CA TYR A 447 0.44 8.59 30.32
C TYR A 447 0.08 10.01 29.84
N LYS A 448 0.39 10.28 28.56
CA LYS A 448 0.13 11.57 27.91
C LYS A 448 -1.37 11.78 27.73
N ASP A 449 -1.80 13.04 27.79
CA ASP A 449 -3.12 13.47 27.33
C ASP A 449 -3.31 13.20 25.82
N PHE A 450 -4.55 13.36 25.33
CA PHE A 450 -4.92 13.04 23.95
C PHE A 450 -4.06 13.75 22.90
N TRP A 451 -3.86 15.06 23.03
CA TRP A 451 -3.11 15.84 22.04
C TRP A 451 -1.62 15.57 22.14
N SER A 452 -1.07 15.51 23.36
CA SER A 452 0.33 15.13 23.61
C SER A 452 0.65 13.70 23.11
N PHE A 453 -0.31 12.77 23.17
CA PHE A 453 -0.18 11.45 22.56
C PHE A 453 -0.22 11.54 21.03
N CYS A 454 -1.19 12.29 20.46
CA CYS A 454 -1.29 12.47 19.02
C CYS A 454 -0.01 13.07 18.43
N ASP A 455 0.54 14.11 19.05
CA ASP A 455 1.80 14.74 18.64
C ASP A 455 2.99 13.78 18.80
N ALA A 456 3.06 13.00 19.89
CA ALA A 456 4.11 12.00 20.09
C ALA A 456 4.13 10.94 18.97
N ILE A 457 2.96 10.50 18.51
CA ILE A 457 2.85 9.53 17.40
C ILE A 457 2.85 10.20 16.02
N ASN A 458 2.98 11.53 15.90
CA ASN A 458 2.97 12.29 14.63
C ASN A 458 4.08 13.36 14.56
N ALA A 459 5.26 13.06 15.12
CA ALA A 459 6.45 13.92 15.04
C ALA A 459 6.29 15.37 15.55
N GLY A 460 5.35 15.60 16.48
CA GLY A 460 5.08 16.91 17.09
C GLY A 460 4.08 17.79 16.33
N ASN A 461 3.51 17.32 15.21
CA ASN A 461 2.74 18.15 14.28
C ASN A 461 1.25 17.75 14.13
N CYS A 462 0.72 16.86 14.97
CA CYS A 462 -0.70 16.47 14.89
C CYS A 462 -1.63 17.64 15.23
N ARG A 463 -1.38 18.33 16.35
CA ARG A 463 -2.21 19.46 16.80
C ARG A 463 -2.30 20.54 15.72
N LEU A 464 -1.17 20.90 15.13
CA LEU A 464 -1.09 21.87 14.03
C LEU A 464 -1.87 21.39 12.79
N ALA A 465 -1.60 20.16 12.33
CA ALA A 465 -2.26 19.61 11.15
C ALA A 465 -3.78 19.47 11.30
N VAL A 466 -4.27 19.09 12.49
CA VAL A 466 -5.71 19.03 12.78
C VAL A 466 -6.31 20.43 12.78
N LEU A 467 -5.64 21.42 13.38
CA LEU A 467 -6.10 22.81 13.38
C LEU A 467 -6.18 23.39 11.96
N GLU A 468 -5.11 23.28 11.18
CA GLU A 468 -5.04 23.80 9.82
C GLU A 468 -6.06 23.12 8.88
N ALA A 469 -6.25 21.80 9.00
CA ALA A 469 -7.28 21.08 8.26
C ALA A 469 -8.70 21.51 8.68
N PHE A 470 -8.96 21.69 9.98
CA PHE A 470 -10.27 22.12 10.49
C PHE A 470 -10.61 23.56 10.05
N GLN A 471 -9.66 24.50 10.18
CA GLN A 471 -9.78 25.87 9.70
C GLN A 471 -10.10 25.91 8.20
N ARG A 472 -9.34 25.15 7.39
CA ARG A 472 -9.54 25.05 5.94
C ARG A 472 -10.88 24.43 5.57
N MET A 473 -11.32 23.40 6.30
CA MET A 473 -12.57 22.70 6.03
C MET A 473 -13.82 23.56 6.29
N TYR A 474 -13.82 24.37 7.36
CA TYR A 474 -14.93 25.27 7.68
C TYR A 474 -14.76 26.71 7.13
N GLY A 475 -13.66 27.01 6.42
CA GLY A 475 -13.39 28.35 5.88
C GLY A 475 -13.18 29.44 6.96
N VAL A 476 -12.77 29.05 8.16
CA VAL A 476 -12.63 29.95 9.32
C VAL A 476 -11.17 30.19 9.69
N HIS A 477 -10.77 31.46 9.76
CA HIS A 477 -9.55 31.84 10.47
C HIS A 477 -9.87 31.92 11.97
N LEU A 478 -9.25 31.05 12.75
CA LEU A 478 -9.43 31.00 14.21
C LEU A 478 -8.17 31.55 14.88
N ASP A 479 -8.31 32.68 15.57
CA ASP A 479 -7.25 33.32 16.38
C ASP A 479 -6.99 32.59 17.72
N HIS A 480 -7.50 31.35 17.88
CA HIS A 480 -7.52 30.63 19.15
C HIS A 480 -6.79 29.28 19.05
N ASP A 481 -6.11 28.89 20.14
CA ASP A 481 -5.47 27.58 20.28
C ASP A 481 -6.46 26.42 20.08
N LEU A 482 -6.00 25.32 19.47
CA LEU A 482 -6.83 24.12 19.25
C LEU A 482 -7.48 23.62 20.55
N ASP A 483 -6.79 23.74 21.68
CA ASP A 483 -7.27 23.33 23.01
C ASP A 483 -8.53 24.06 23.48
N SER A 484 -8.90 25.18 22.84
CA SER A 484 -10.15 25.92 23.10
C SER A 484 -11.32 25.47 22.22
N LEU A 485 -11.05 24.98 21.01
CA LEU A 485 -12.06 24.64 20.00
C LEU A 485 -12.34 23.14 19.94
N LEU A 486 -11.28 22.32 20.01
CA LEU A 486 -11.33 20.86 20.08
C LEU A 486 -10.70 20.42 21.41
N HIS A 487 -11.28 20.91 22.51
CA HIS A 487 -10.85 20.54 23.85
C HIS A 487 -11.09 19.06 24.13
N MET A 488 -10.00 18.32 24.38
CA MET A 488 -10.03 16.91 24.73
C MET A 488 -9.58 16.77 26.20
N PRO A 489 -10.50 16.49 27.15
CA PRO A 489 -10.20 16.57 28.57
C PRO A 489 -9.24 15.48 29.05
N ASN A 490 -8.58 15.77 30.18
CA ASN A 490 -7.80 14.81 30.95
C ASN A 490 -8.50 14.56 32.30
N ASP A 491 -9.65 13.89 32.23
CA ASP A 491 -10.56 13.58 33.35
C ASP A 491 -10.26 12.20 34.00
N GLY A 492 -9.26 11.48 33.51
CA GLY A 492 -8.86 10.15 33.97
C GLY A 492 -9.49 8.99 33.20
N ASP A 493 -10.42 9.27 32.28
CA ASP A 493 -10.94 8.28 31.32
C ASP A 493 -10.01 8.14 30.10
N THR A 494 -10.25 7.13 29.26
CA THR A 494 -9.39 6.80 28.11
C THR A 494 -10.08 6.94 26.76
N TRP A 495 -9.26 7.18 25.74
CA TRP A 495 -9.64 7.29 24.34
C TRP A 495 -9.47 5.98 23.56
N SER A 496 -10.13 5.88 22.41
CA SER A 496 -10.00 4.77 21.46
C SER A 496 -8.75 4.91 20.60
N VAL A 497 -8.07 3.80 20.34
CA VAL A 497 -6.97 3.69 19.37
C VAL A 497 -7.20 2.51 18.43
N MET A 498 -6.38 2.39 17.39
CA MET A 498 -6.34 1.24 16.47
C MET A 498 -7.68 0.86 15.81
N GLN A 499 -8.52 1.85 15.48
CA GLN A 499 -9.76 1.69 14.70
C GLN A 499 -10.63 0.48 15.10
N SER A 500 -10.77 0.26 16.40
CA SER A 500 -11.40 -0.94 16.98
C SER A 500 -12.63 -0.53 17.82
N TRP A 501 -13.74 -0.31 17.12
CA TRP A 501 -14.96 0.32 17.63
C TRP A 501 -16.23 -0.07 16.86
N VAL A 502 -17.40 0.24 17.42
CA VAL A 502 -18.75 -0.03 16.88
C VAL A 502 -19.64 1.22 17.02
N LEU A 503 -20.38 1.55 15.96
CA LEU A 503 -21.32 2.69 15.86
C LEU A 503 -22.65 2.26 15.20
N PRO A 504 -23.76 2.99 15.41
CA PRO A 504 -24.91 2.88 14.53
C PRO A 504 -24.54 3.25 13.10
N THR A 505 -25.09 2.56 12.11
CA THR A 505 -24.76 2.76 10.69
C THR A 505 -25.04 4.20 10.23
N ARG A 506 -26.06 4.85 10.79
CA ARG A 506 -26.32 6.29 10.58
C ARG A 506 -25.15 7.15 11.09
N SER A 507 -24.75 6.97 12.34
CA SER A 507 -23.70 7.74 13.00
C SER A 507 -22.34 7.53 12.32
N PHE A 508 -22.08 6.34 11.77
CA PHE A 508 -20.95 6.07 10.89
C PHE A 508 -20.96 6.91 9.60
N LEU A 509 -22.11 7.06 8.93
CA LEU A 509 -22.21 7.90 7.73
C LEU A 509 -21.98 9.39 8.05
N GLU A 510 -22.45 9.86 9.21
CA GLU A 510 -22.17 11.21 9.71
C GLU A 510 -20.65 11.41 9.97
N PHE A 511 -19.98 10.42 10.56
CA PHE A 511 -18.53 10.41 10.74
C PHE A 511 -17.76 10.37 9.41
N VAL A 512 -18.22 9.58 8.43
CA VAL A 512 -17.60 9.52 7.10
C VAL A 512 -17.74 10.84 6.36
N MET A 513 -18.91 11.49 6.41
CA MET A 513 -19.13 12.81 5.79
C MET A 513 -18.13 13.85 6.32
N PHE A 514 -18.00 13.94 7.65
CA PHE A 514 -16.99 14.79 8.30
C PHE A 514 -15.56 14.42 7.89
N SER A 515 -15.17 13.15 8.06
CA SER A 515 -13.78 12.72 7.85
C SER A 515 -13.35 12.77 6.38
N ARG A 516 -14.30 12.71 5.44
CA ARG A 516 -14.08 12.90 4.00
C ARG A 516 -13.62 14.33 3.68
N MET A 517 -14.35 15.34 4.18
CA MET A 517 -13.98 16.75 4.05
C MET A 517 -12.68 17.07 4.79
N PHE A 518 -12.45 16.43 5.95
CA PHE A 518 -11.22 16.59 6.72
C PHE A 518 -9.98 16.02 6.00
N VAL A 519 -10.12 14.85 5.35
CA VAL A 519 -9.05 14.23 4.53
C VAL A 519 -8.74 15.07 3.29
N ASP A 520 -9.75 15.66 2.65
CA ASP A 520 -9.53 16.62 1.55
C ASP A 520 -8.71 17.83 2.00
N ALA A 521 -9.09 18.45 3.13
CA ALA A 521 -8.39 19.59 3.70
C ALA A 521 -6.93 19.28 4.08
N LEU A 522 -6.64 18.06 4.57
CA LEU A 522 -5.27 17.58 4.83
C LEU A 522 -4.47 17.36 3.53
N ASP A 523 -5.04 16.64 2.55
CA ASP A 523 -4.32 16.30 1.32
C ASP A 523 -3.98 17.56 0.50
N ALA A 524 -4.88 18.54 0.49
CA ALA A 524 -4.68 19.84 -0.15
C ALA A 524 -3.58 20.72 0.50
N GLN A 525 -3.02 20.32 1.64
CA GLN A 525 -1.86 20.95 2.28
C GLN A 525 -0.59 20.12 2.14
N MET A 526 -0.69 18.79 2.33
CA MET A 526 0.47 17.93 2.50
C MET A 526 0.93 17.21 1.22
N TYR A 527 0.05 17.05 0.22
CA TYR A 527 0.30 16.16 -0.91
C TYR A 527 1.57 16.51 -1.68
N ASP A 528 1.74 17.76 -2.14
CA ASP A 528 2.79 18.04 -3.15
C ASP A 528 4.19 17.73 -2.62
N LYS A 529 4.47 18.14 -1.39
CA LYS A 529 5.73 17.83 -0.69
C LYS A 529 5.89 16.33 -0.43
N HIS A 530 4.82 15.67 0.02
CA HIS A 530 4.85 14.25 0.37
C HIS A 530 5.00 13.36 -0.88
N HIS A 531 4.26 13.63 -1.94
CA HIS A 531 4.27 12.91 -3.20
C HIS A 531 5.60 13.08 -3.96
N GLN A 532 6.15 14.30 -4.01
CA GLN A 532 7.41 14.56 -4.72
C GLN A 532 8.64 14.00 -3.99
N THR A 533 8.69 14.13 -2.66
CA THR A 533 9.93 13.85 -1.89
C THR A 533 9.85 12.58 -1.03
N GLY A 534 8.65 12.09 -0.74
CA GLY A 534 8.36 11.05 0.25
C GLY A 534 8.30 11.54 1.70
N HIS A 535 8.55 12.82 1.98
CA HIS A 535 8.56 13.34 3.36
C HIS A 535 7.18 13.77 3.82
N CYS A 536 6.73 13.19 4.93
CA CYS A 536 5.48 13.53 5.61
C CYS A 536 5.78 14.49 6.78
N ILE A 537 5.01 15.57 6.95
CA ILE A 537 5.20 16.49 8.11
C ILE A 537 4.85 15.82 9.45
N LEU A 538 4.00 14.79 9.43
CA LEU A 538 3.62 13.96 10.58
C LEU A 538 4.66 12.84 10.86
N SER A 539 5.83 12.87 10.22
CA SER A 539 6.90 11.88 10.39
C SER A 539 8.29 12.52 10.40
N LEU A 540 9.22 11.91 11.14
CA LEU A 540 10.64 12.32 11.13
C LEU A 540 11.39 11.78 9.89
N HIS A 541 10.78 10.85 9.16
CA HIS A 541 11.39 10.15 8.03
C HIS A 541 10.41 10.05 6.86
N LYS A 542 10.86 9.51 5.72
CA LYS A 542 9.95 9.17 4.62
C LYS A 542 8.96 8.10 5.09
N ASP A 543 7.67 8.36 4.97
CA ASP A 543 6.62 7.51 5.51
C ASP A 543 5.43 7.43 4.56
N ARG A 544 5.09 6.21 4.12
CA ARG A 544 3.97 5.97 3.20
C ARG A 544 2.60 6.04 3.88
N HIS A 545 2.55 6.07 5.21
CA HIS A 545 1.32 6.05 6.01
C HIS A 545 1.05 7.41 6.67
N CYS A 546 1.35 8.49 5.92
CA CYS A 546 1.41 9.85 6.44
C CYS A 546 0.15 10.29 7.22
N TYR A 547 -1.06 10.05 6.69
CA TYR A 547 -2.30 10.51 7.32
C TYR A 547 -2.86 9.49 8.31
N SER A 548 -2.56 8.19 8.15
CA SER A 548 -3.26 7.11 8.86
C SER A 548 -3.18 7.22 10.38
N ARG A 549 -2.11 7.80 10.93
CA ARG A 549 -1.89 7.98 12.38
C ARG A 549 -2.72 9.12 12.98
N VAL A 550 -3.01 10.17 12.23
CA VAL A 550 -3.98 11.22 12.64
C VAL A 550 -5.41 10.71 12.47
N LEU A 551 -5.69 10.03 11.35
CA LEU A 551 -7.00 9.43 11.08
C LEU A 551 -7.36 8.32 12.08
N GLU A 552 -6.38 7.64 12.68
CA GLU A 552 -6.56 6.71 13.81
C GLU A 552 -7.30 7.35 15.00
N LEU A 553 -7.07 8.65 15.24
CA LEU A 553 -7.52 9.35 16.45
C LEU A 553 -8.71 10.28 16.21
N ILE A 554 -8.96 10.72 14.97
CA ILE A 554 -9.99 11.72 14.66
C ILE A 554 -11.43 11.26 14.99
N VAL A 555 -11.67 9.95 15.10
CA VAL A 555 -12.97 9.40 15.54
C VAL A 555 -13.30 9.79 17.00
N ASN A 556 -12.29 9.93 17.86
CA ASN A 556 -12.48 10.39 19.24
C ASN A 556 -12.94 11.85 19.29
N VAL A 557 -12.29 12.71 18.50
CA VAL A 557 -12.65 14.13 18.37
C VAL A 557 -14.08 14.26 17.87
N TRP A 558 -14.42 13.53 16.80
CA TRP A 558 -15.79 13.52 16.29
C TRP A 558 -16.79 13.01 17.35
N ALA A 559 -16.55 11.86 17.99
CA ALA A 559 -17.48 11.27 18.96
C ALA A 559 -17.66 12.15 20.20
N PHE A 560 -16.60 12.79 20.68
CA PHE A 560 -16.64 13.70 21.83
C PHE A 560 -17.44 14.96 21.50
N HIS A 561 -17.06 15.70 20.45
CA HIS A 561 -17.67 16.99 20.12
C HIS A 561 -19.04 16.88 19.45
N SER A 562 -19.42 15.73 18.86
CA SER A 562 -20.80 15.45 18.38
C SER A 562 -21.74 14.90 19.46
N ALA A 563 -21.32 14.90 20.73
CA ALA A 563 -22.11 14.47 21.89
C ALA A 563 -22.56 12.99 21.86
N ARG A 564 -21.80 12.10 21.20
CA ARG A 564 -22.02 10.65 21.28
C ARG A 564 -21.56 10.14 22.64
N ARG A 565 -22.33 9.22 23.25
CA ARG A 565 -21.83 8.49 24.42
C ARG A 565 -20.65 7.63 23.99
N MET A 566 -19.59 7.60 24.79
CA MET A 566 -18.41 6.77 24.52
C MET A 566 -18.38 5.68 25.58
N VAL A 567 -18.26 4.42 25.16
CA VAL A 567 -18.37 3.27 26.06
C VAL A 567 -17.21 2.34 25.80
N TYR A 568 -16.32 2.22 26.78
CA TYR A 568 -15.29 1.21 26.77
C TYR A 568 -15.92 -0.17 27.02
N VAL A 569 -15.56 -1.15 26.19
CA VAL A 569 -15.91 -2.55 26.36
C VAL A 569 -14.65 -3.34 26.66
N ASN A 570 -14.63 -4.07 27.77
CA ASN A 570 -13.52 -4.95 28.10
C ASN A 570 -13.50 -6.16 27.14
N PRO A 571 -12.44 -6.36 26.32
CA PRO A 571 -12.47 -7.34 25.25
C PRO A 571 -12.52 -8.80 25.74
N GLN A 572 -12.10 -9.09 26.97
CA GLN A 572 -12.15 -10.45 27.53
C GLN A 572 -13.47 -10.79 28.21
N THR A 573 -14.08 -9.83 28.92
CA THR A 573 -15.26 -10.07 29.78
C THR A 573 -16.57 -9.50 29.24
N GLY A 574 -16.53 -8.55 28.30
CA GLY A 574 -17.71 -7.80 27.85
C GLY A 574 -18.21 -6.73 28.83
N ALA A 575 -17.52 -6.51 29.95
CA ALA A 575 -17.88 -5.44 30.90
C ALA A 575 -17.82 -4.06 30.21
N MET A 576 -18.86 -3.26 30.40
CA MET A 576 -19.03 -1.95 29.76
C MET A 576 -18.91 -0.81 30.77
N GLN A 577 -18.15 0.22 30.42
CA GLN A 577 -17.96 1.44 31.22
C GLN A 577 -18.11 2.67 30.31
N GLU A 578 -18.98 3.61 30.66
CA GLU A 578 -19.02 4.92 29.97
C GLU A 578 -17.71 5.68 30.23
N GLN A 579 -17.21 6.37 29.20
CA GLN A 579 -15.99 7.16 29.23
C GLN A 579 -16.29 8.60 28.83
N HIS A 580 -15.70 9.54 29.57
CA HIS A 580 -15.97 10.97 29.52
C HIS A 580 -17.47 11.22 29.65
N HIS A 581 -18.09 11.00 30.82
CA HIS A 581 -19.56 11.00 30.97
C HIS A 581 -20.26 12.20 30.30
N LEU A 582 -21.30 11.91 29.51
CA LEU A 582 -21.97 12.92 28.66
C LEU A 582 -22.50 14.15 29.44
N SER A 583 -22.88 13.97 30.70
CA SER A 583 -23.30 15.06 31.59
C SER A 583 -22.20 16.08 31.89
N GLY A 584 -20.94 15.63 32.00
CA GLY A 584 -19.77 16.48 32.30
C GLY A 584 -19.27 17.29 31.12
N ARG A 585 -19.58 16.89 29.88
CA ARG A 585 -19.09 17.54 28.65
C ARG A 585 -19.82 18.85 28.28
N ARG A 586 -20.86 19.26 29.01
CA ARG A 586 -21.64 20.47 28.69
C ARG A 586 -20.74 21.70 28.70
N GLY A 587 -20.75 22.46 27.61
CA GLY A 587 -19.89 23.64 27.41
C GLY A 587 -18.47 23.35 26.90
N GLN A 588 -18.08 22.07 26.78
CA GLN A 588 -16.78 21.65 26.22
C GLN A 588 -16.91 21.06 24.80
N MET A 589 -18.12 20.63 24.41
CA MET A 589 -18.40 20.03 23.10
C MET A 589 -18.70 21.10 22.04
N SER A 590 -18.27 20.81 20.81
CA SER A 590 -18.30 21.76 19.69
C SER A 590 -19.38 21.38 18.67
N VAL A 591 -20.56 21.01 19.20
CA VAL A 591 -21.66 20.31 18.50
C VAL A 591 -22.10 21.02 17.22
N GLN A 592 -22.03 22.35 17.19
CA GLN A 592 -22.40 23.15 16.01
C GLN A 592 -21.60 22.79 14.75
N PHE A 593 -20.32 22.43 14.87
CA PHE A 593 -19.47 22.04 13.75
C PHE A 593 -19.80 20.62 13.27
N PHE A 594 -20.02 19.70 14.21
CA PHE A 594 -20.26 18.28 13.93
C PHE A 594 -21.74 17.90 13.76
N SER A 595 -22.64 18.89 13.70
CA SER A 595 -24.08 18.63 13.53
C SER A 595 -24.35 18.06 12.14
N TYR A 596 -25.28 17.11 12.02
CA TYR A 596 -25.68 16.56 10.71
C TYR A 596 -26.07 17.66 9.72
N THR A 597 -26.80 18.68 10.16
CA THR A 597 -27.23 19.80 9.30
C THR A 597 -26.05 20.63 8.80
N THR A 598 -25.04 20.90 9.63
CA THR A 598 -23.84 21.64 9.24
C THR A 598 -23.03 20.84 8.23
N LEU A 599 -22.69 19.58 8.58
CA LEU A 599 -21.93 18.69 7.72
C LEU A 599 -22.63 18.46 6.37
N LYS A 600 -23.96 18.31 6.39
CA LYS A 600 -24.76 18.10 5.18
C LYS A 600 -24.79 19.32 4.28
N SER A 601 -24.88 20.55 4.83
CA SER A 601 -24.84 21.79 4.04
C SER A 601 -23.49 21.92 3.33
N MET A 602 -22.38 21.76 4.07
CA MET A 602 -21.04 21.80 3.50
C MET A 602 -20.81 20.73 2.42
N ASP A 603 -21.32 19.52 2.63
CA ASP A 603 -21.24 18.42 1.67
C ASP A 603 -22.07 18.70 0.39
N GLU A 604 -23.09 19.55 0.45
CA GLU A 604 -23.87 20.00 -0.71
C GLU A 604 -23.26 21.22 -1.39
N GLU A 605 -22.69 22.15 -0.63
CA GLU A 605 -21.95 23.32 -1.14
C GLU A 605 -20.69 22.89 -1.92
N LEU A 606 -19.92 21.94 -1.39
CA LEU A 606 -18.78 21.34 -2.10
C LEU A 606 -19.22 20.54 -3.34
N ALA A 607 -20.43 19.98 -3.34
CA ALA A 607 -20.99 19.32 -4.52
C ALA A 607 -21.29 20.33 -5.62
N GLU A 608 -21.89 21.45 -5.25
CA GLU A 608 -22.24 22.53 -6.16
C GLU A 608 -21.00 23.24 -6.73
N GLU A 609 -19.95 23.48 -5.92
CA GLU A 609 -18.67 24.04 -6.40
C GLU A 609 -18.06 23.17 -7.49
N PHE A 610 -17.95 21.85 -7.25
CA PHE A 610 -17.42 20.88 -8.22
C PHE A 610 -18.24 20.78 -9.51
N ASP A 611 -19.55 21.03 -9.44
CA ASP A 611 -20.48 20.98 -10.57
C ASP A 611 -20.59 22.31 -11.35
N LEU A 612 -19.93 23.39 -10.88
CA LEU A 612 -19.93 24.73 -11.49
C LEU A 612 -18.60 25.07 -12.17
N ASP A 613 -17.47 24.76 -11.55
CA ASP A 613 -16.13 24.87 -12.16
C ASP A 613 -15.27 23.69 -11.69
N HIS A 614 -14.44 23.12 -12.57
CA HIS A 614 -13.41 22.17 -12.13
C HIS A 614 -12.33 22.98 -11.44
N PRO A 615 -12.15 22.88 -10.12
CA PRO A 615 -11.36 23.86 -9.42
C PRO A 615 -9.88 23.63 -9.69
N ASP A 616 -9.13 24.69 -10.01
CA ASP A 616 -7.67 24.65 -10.23
C ASP A 616 -6.88 24.21 -8.97
N ARG A 617 -7.55 24.10 -7.82
CA ARG A 617 -6.99 23.60 -6.56
C ARG A 617 -7.14 22.08 -6.45
N ARG A 618 -6.17 21.46 -5.79
CA ARG A 618 -6.21 20.04 -5.43
C ARG A 618 -7.53 19.69 -4.72
N TRP A 619 -8.21 18.65 -5.20
CA TRP A 619 -9.56 18.28 -4.77
C TRP A 619 -9.75 16.75 -4.75
N LEU A 620 -9.94 16.19 -3.56
CA LEU A 620 -9.98 14.76 -3.23
C LEU A 620 -11.35 14.31 -2.68
N TRP A 621 -12.13 15.22 -2.10
CA TRP A 621 -13.43 15.01 -1.46
C TRP A 621 -14.44 14.12 -2.25
N PRO A 622 -14.65 14.25 -3.58
CA PRO A 622 -15.61 13.43 -4.31
C PRO A 622 -15.00 12.08 -4.74
N GLN A 623 -13.67 11.94 -4.64
CA GLN A 623 -12.97 10.68 -4.89
C GLN A 623 -12.89 9.80 -3.62
N THR A 624 -13.13 10.39 -2.44
CA THR A 624 -13.12 9.74 -1.13
C THR A 624 -14.50 9.24 -0.67
N GLY A 625 -15.54 9.30 -1.49
CA GLY A 625 -16.84 8.73 -1.17
C GLY A 625 -17.96 9.16 -2.10
N GLU A 626 -19.15 8.59 -1.93
CA GLU A 626 -20.34 9.03 -2.66
C GLU A 626 -20.86 10.36 -2.10
N VAL A 627 -21.11 11.32 -2.99
CA VAL A 627 -21.77 12.59 -2.68
C VAL A 627 -23.27 12.41 -2.87
N PHE A 628 -24.08 12.75 -1.86
CA PHE A 628 -25.53 12.86 -2.03
C PHE A 628 -25.93 14.33 -2.13
N TRP A 629 -26.08 14.84 -3.36
CA TRP A 629 -26.52 16.21 -3.64
C TRP A 629 -27.87 16.22 -4.37
N GLN A 630 -28.83 17.00 -3.87
CA GLN A 630 -30.18 17.04 -4.45
C GLN A 630 -30.19 17.60 -5.89
N GLY A 631 -29.28 18.53 -6.21
CA GLY A 631 -29.09 19.03 -7.56
C GLY A 631 -28.62 17.96 -8.55
N LEU A 632 -27.73 17.05 -8.13
CA LEU A 632 -27.23 15.95 -8.96
C LEU A 632 -28.37 14.99 -9.32
N TYR A 633 -29.22 14.68 -8.34
CA TYR A 633 -30.43 13.87 -8.54
C TYR A 633 -31.42 14.53 -9.53
N GLN A 634 -31.60 15.86 -9.45
CA GLN A 634 -32.43 16.59 -10.42
C GLN A 634 -31.81 16.60 -11.83
N ARG A 635 -30.50 16.83 -11.96
CA ARG A 635 -29.75 16.77 -13.23
C ARG A 635 -29.83 15.38 -13.86
N GLU A 636 -29.55 14.31 -13.09
CA GLU A 636 -29.71 12.92 -13.54
C GLU A 636 -31.13 12.62 -14.00
N ARG A 637 -32.15 13.08 -13.25
CA ARG A 637 -33.56 12.88 -13.61
C ARG A 637 -33.92 13.55 -14.94
N ILE A 638 -33.43 14.77 -15.19
CA ILE A 638 -33.61 15.49 -16.46
C ILE A 638 -32.91 14.76 -17.61
N MET A 639 -31.65 14.35 -17.42
CA MET A 639 -30.88 13.59 -18.42
C MET A 639 -31.55 12.24 -18.76
N ARG A 640 -32.00 11.49 -17.74
CA ARG A 640 -32.77 10.25 -17.92
C ARG A 640 -34.11 10.49 -18.64
N GLN A 641 -34.74 11.66 -18.48
CA GLN A 641 -35.96 12.01 -19.20
C GLN A 641 -35.67 12.33 -20.68
N GLN A 642 -34.65 13.14 -20.98
CA GLN A 642 -34.20 13.43 -22.34
C GLN A 642 -33.77 12.16 -23.08
N GLU A 643 -33.04 11.25 -22.44
CA GLU A 643 -32.67 9.93 -22.97
C GLU A 643 -33.92 9.08 -23.28
N LYS A 644 -34.91 9.03 -22.37
CA LYS A 644 -36.19 8.32 -22.60
C LYS A 644 -36.96 8.92 -23.78
N GLU A 645 -36.94 10.23 -23.97
CA GLU A 645 -37.55 10.93 -25.12
C GLU A 645 -36.80 10.67 -26.43
N ARG A 646 -35.47 10.72 -26.43
CA ARG A 646 -34.60 10.34 -27.57
C ARG A 646 -34.84 8.90 -28.01
N ARG A 647 -34.90 7.94 -27.07
CA ARG A 647 -35.21 6.53 -27.36
C ARG A 647 -36.63 6.35 -27.92
N LYS A 648 -37.62 7.07 -27.40
CA LYS A 648 -38.99 7.10 -27.98
C LYS A 648 -38.99 7.63 -29.41
N GLN A 649 -38.25 8.70 -29.68
CA GLN A 649 -38.14 9.30 -31.01
C GLN A 649 -37.46 8.34 -32.01
N GLN A 650 -36.33 7.74 -31.64
CA GLN A 650 -35.65 6.73 -32.46
C GLN A 650 -36.53 5.49 -32.72
N SER A 651 -37.32 5.06 -31.73
CA SER A 651 -38.29 3.98 -31.90
C SER A 651 -39.42 4.35 -32.88
N ARG A 652 -40.00 5.55 -32.74
CA ARG A 652 -41.00 6.09 -33.69
C ARG A 652 -40.46 6.17 -35.11
N GLU A 653 -39.24 6.66 -35.29
CA GLU A 653 -38.56 6.69 -36.58
C GLU A 653 -38.28 5.29 -37.14
N LYS A 654 -37.82 4.34 -36.31
CA LYS A 654 -37.61 2.95 -36.73
C LYS A 654 -38.92 2.30 -37.19
N ILE A 655 -40.01 2.52 -36.46
CA ILE A 655 -41.36 2.07 -36.85
C ILE A 655 -41.79 2.74 -38.16
N GLN A 656 -41.55 4.04 -38.34
CA GLN A 656 -41.90 4.76 -39.56
C GLN A 656 -41.08 4.27 -40.77
N ARG A 657 -39.78 4.00 -40.60
CA ARG A 657 -38.94 3.37 -41.63
C ARG A 657 -39.43 1.97 -41.99
N ILE A 658 -39.92 1.19 -41.02
CA ILE A 658 -40.51 -0.14 -41.27
C ILE A 658 -41.86 -0.03 -41.99
N LYS A 659 -42.73 0.92 -41.61
CA LYS A 659 -44.01 1.18 -42.29
C LYS A 659 -43.83 1.67 -43.72
N ASN A 660 -42.81 2.49 -43.97
CA ASN A 660 -42.50 3.07 -45.27
C ASN A 660 -41.66 2.15 -46.16
N ARG A 661 -41.17 1.00 -45.67
CA ARG A 661 -40.61 -0.04 -46.54
C ARG A 661 -41.74 -0.62 -47.39
N ALA A 662 -41.63 -0.47 -48.71
CA ALA A 662 -42.53 -1.12 -49.66
C ALA A 662 -42.57 -2.62 -49.38
N ARG A 663 -43.79 -3.18 -49.19
CA ARG A 663 -43.98 -4.62 -48.97
C ARG A 663 -43.50 -5.37 -50.21
N GLN A 664 -42.37 -6.07 -50.08
CA GLN A 664 -41.88 -6.96 -51.11
C GLN A 664 -42.93 -8.05 -51.34
N LYS A 665 -43.46 -8.17 -52.57
CA LYS A 665 -44.46 -9.20 -52.91
C LYS A 665 -43.85 -10.57 -52.62
N THR A 666 -44.55 -11.39 -51.84
CA THR A 666 -44.16 -12.77 -51.56
C THR A 666 -44.03 -13.54 -52.86
N LEU A 667 -42.83 -14.06 -53.15
CA LEU A 667 -42.61 -14.97 -54.27
C LEU A 667 -43.47 -16.23 -54.09
N GLY A 668 -43.99 -16.74 -55.21
CA GLY A 668 -45.04 -17.77 -55.22
C GLY A 668 -44.63 -19.08 -54.56
N LYS A 669 -45.64 -19.87 -54.13
CA LYS A 669 -45.44 -21.21 -53.56
C LYS A 669 -44.59 -22.07 -54.51
N TYR A 670 -43.55 -22.68 -53.95
CA TYR A 670 -42.74 -23.68 -54.65
C TYR A 670 -43.61 -24.92 -54.94
N ILE A 671 -43.93 -25.14 -56.21
CA ILE A 671 -44.60 -26.36 -56.69
C ILE A 671 -43.51 -27.39 -56.97
N LYS A 672 -43.60 -28.58 -56.37
CA LYS A 672 -42.69 -29.69 -56.70
C LYS A 672 -42.86 -30.07 -58.18
N PRO A 673 -41.78 -30.22 -58.97
CA PRO A 673 -41.88 -30.85 -60.28
C PRO A 673 -42.17 -32.37 -60.13
N PRO A 674 -42.89 -32.99 -61.08
CA PRO A 674 -43.02 -34.45 -61.16
C PRO A 674 -41.70 -35.08 -61.68
N PRO A 675 -41.51 -36.41 -61.49
CA PRO A 675 -40.29 -37.10 -61.88
C PRO A 675 -40.14 -37.27 -63.40
N ASP A 676 -38.90 -37.49 -63.83
CA ASP A 676 -38.45 -37.59 -65.23
C ASP A 676 -39.12 -38.74 -66.01
N ASP A 677 -39.28 -38.57 -67.33
CA ASP A 677 -38.68 -39.54 -68.28
C ASP A 677 -38.59 -39.06 -69.75
N THR A 678 -37.58 -39.60 -70.44
CA THR A 678 -37.42 -39.79 -71.90
C THR A 678 -37.66 -38.64 -72.92
N GLY A 679 -36.55 -38.15 -73.46
CA GLY A 679 -36.12 -38.13 -74.88
C GLY A 679 -37.10 -38.20 -76.08
N GLY A 680 -36.77 -37.42 -77.12
CA GLY A 680 -37.34 -37.47 -78.49
C GLY A 680 -38.16 -36.22 -78.82
N SER A 681 -37.72 -35.22 -79.59
CA SER A 681 -37.21 -35.20 -80.99
C SER A 681 -38.29 -35.41 -82.05
N ASN A 682 -38.74 -34.30 -82.66
CA ASN A 682 -39.34 -34.17 -84.01
C ASN A 682 -40.66 -34.96 -84.26
N ASP A 683 -41.64 -34.55 -85.06
CA ASP A 683 -41.90 -33.42 -85.98
C ASP A 683 -43.45 -33.21 -85.98
N THR A 684 -44.16 -32.37 -86.76
CA THR A 684 -43.87 -31.59 -87.97
C THR A 684 -44.68 -30.27 -87.98
N THR A 685 -44.72 -29.55 -89.10
CA THR A 685 -45.46 -28.30 -89.34
C THR A 685 -46.89 -28.44 -89.87
N SER A 686 -47.67 -27.37 -89.66
CA SER A 686 -48.76 -26.82 -90.51
C SER A 686 -50.13 -27.51 -90.62
N VAL A 687 -51.13 -26.63 -90.64
CA VAL A 687 -52.60 -26.80 -90.62
C VAL A 687 -53.15 -27.48 -91.89
N ASP A 688 -54.08 -28.44 -91.74
CA ASP A 688 -55.43 -28.36 -92.35
C ASP A 688 -56.41 -29.42 -91.80
N LEU A 689 -57.70 -29.02 -91.78
CA LEU A 689 -58.93 -29.70 -91.29
C LEU A 689 -59.07 -29.94 -89.77
#